data_AF-A0A2H0YX47-F1
#
_entry.id   AF-A0A2H0YX47-F1
#
_cell.length_a   1.000
_cell.length_b   1.000
_cell.length_c   1.000
_cell.angle_alpha   90.00
_cell.angle_beta   90.00
_cell.angle_gamma   90.00
#
_symmetry.space_group_name_H-M   'P 1'
#
loop_
_entity.id
_entity.type
_entity.pdbx_description
1 polymer ?
#
loop_
_entity_poly.entity_id
_entity_poly.type
_entity_poly.pdbx_seq_one_letter_code
_entity_poly.pdbx_strand_id
1 'polypeptide(L)'
;MKINEDTIVEQPVLDWFKELKYDYAKGPDISPGMALSERDDPREVVLKKRLNRALRRLNPQLPETAIQDAIDQLVSYEHPSLIFANKDIHKMLTEGIGVDVKNDDGEVKGEIAKVIDFENPDNNEFMAVNQFAVQGPEVIRRPDIVIFVNGIPLAMFEAKSPTSQRGTTAEAFKQIQDYKKDIPDIFKYNQIIVIGDLDDVKHGTISSTWEWFGVWKGIESEDEKNDDKPKLEVLVKGIFQKQHLLDIIENFTVFEADSDKDATTFTKKMCMYHQYYGVNKAVVQTIRATKPRGNKKIGVFWHTQGSGKSLSMVFYINKIKNLSTLKSPTIVFLTDRNDLDDQLFKVFKRTGYTQFAKKAESISDLKEKLKAAGAEIIFTTIQKFETESELLSERENIIVVSDEAHRSQYAKLAGNVRQAIPNASFMGITGTPISLHNRDTRIVFGDYISTYQIQQAVQDEATVPIYYEGRLVPLHITNEFIDEELNDVLGEKYEMDKQLRVRLEQAIGAKDRLEQIAKDILEHFNNRGLEGKGMIVTMSRRIAVQMYEILSKMKNAPEMAVVISKLEEFKGKIQKEMDNKEIEKRFKNFDDSLKLVIVCDMWLTGFDVPSLHTMYIDKPLKNHTLMQAIARVNRIFRDKPGGLIVDYIGIADNLKKALSIYSADIRKEALIPLKEVIDKMMEKYDIVYSMFNGIDLSNWKKLEKGNLARLFHQAVNTVITDKHSGVIDEDKKRRFIEESAALYKLFALVMPHSEAHHIRDEVEFFQAVKLQIRKMMAGPSKPGPDIDIESALRELISKSIAAEGVIDIFKMKEKGKPDISIFDEKFLEEVKKVKFKNVAIEVLRKLLNDEIRVRLRKNVIRYKSLMEILEQIIEQYENKIINSAQVIENLIALAKEIRSADKSTEILGLTEEEAAFYDAIKEGKGIIMKDKELKELVQTIVVTIRRDLAVDWTNSEIIKSRIRANVTRLLMQKQFPVEKRETVIHMIFEQAKALYCEFNPAIIQ
;
A
#
# COMPACT_ATOMS: atom_id res chain seq x y z
N MET A 1 15.87 -1.45 -39.73
CA MET A 1 16.64 -1.09 -38.52
C MET A 1 16.50 -2.25 -37.54
N LYS A 2 17.57 -2.76 -36.93
CA LYS A 2 17.43 -3.80 -35.90
C LYS A 2 17.02 -3.13 -34.59
N ILE A 3 15.97 -3.63 -33.96
CA ILE A 3 15.54 -3.19 -32.63
C ILE A 3 16.55 -3.74 -31.61
N ASN A 4 17.24 -2.85 -30.89
CA ASN A 4 18.18 -3.16 -29.82
C ASN A 4 18.25 -2.00 -28.81
N GLU A 5 19.06 -2.16 -27.75
CA GLU A 5 19.24 -1.14 -26.70
C GLU A 5 19.67 0.23 -27.23
N ASP A 6 20.67 0.25 -28.12
CA ASP A 6 21.17 1.47 -28.74
C ASP A 6 20.05 2.20 -29.51
N THR A 7 19.30 1.49 -30.36
CA THR A 7 18.29 2.11 -31.23
C THR A 7 17.00 2.52 -30.54
N ILE A 8 16.59 1.82 -29.48
CA ILE A 8 15.30 2.05 -28.81
C ILE A 8 15.43 2.80 -27.48
N VAL A 9 16.61 2.80 -26.85
CA VAL A 9 16.80 3.45 -25.55
C VAL A 9 17.87 4.53 -25.63
N GLU A 10 19.09 4.18 -26.00
CA GLU A 10 20.23 5.12 -25.95
C GLU A 10 20.06 6.29 -26.92
N GLN A 11 19.80 6.03 -28.22
CA GLN A 11 19.61 7.09 -29.21
C GLN A 11 18.39 7.98 -28.91
N PRO A 12 17.20 7.44 -28.56
CA PRO A 12 16.07 8.27 -28.16
C PRO A 12 16.36 9.17 -26.96
N VAL A 13 17.06 8.66 -25.93
CA VAL A 13 17.45 9.48 -24.78
C VAL A 13 18.35 10.63 -25.21
N LEU A 14 19.33 10.37 -26.08
CA LEU A 14 20.20 11.41 -26.64
C LEU A 14 19.42 12.45 -27.45
N ASP A 15 18.42 12.02 -28.23
CA ASP A 15 17.57 12.93 -28.99
C ASP A 15 16.72 13.81 -28.07
N TRP A 16 16.15 13.26 -26.98
CA TRP A 16 15.47 14.05 -25.96
C TRP A 16 16.41 15.05 -25.27
N PHE A 17 17.67 14.68 -25.00
CA PHE A 17 18.66 15.63 -24.49
C PHE A 17 18.98 16.76 -25.49
N LYS A 18 19.05 16.46 -26.80
CA LYS A 18 19.19 17.49 -27.83
C LYS A 18 17.98 18.42 -27.89
N GLU A 19 16.75 17.91 -27.72
CA GLU A 19 15.54 18.74 -27.60
C GLU A 19 15.64 19.70 -26.40
N LEU A 20 16.23 19.24 -25.29
CA LEU A 20 16.53 20.05 -24.10
C LEU A 20 17.74 20.98 -24.27
N LYS A 21 18.32 21.04 -25.48
CA LYS A 21 19.50 21.86 -25.85
C LYS A 21 20.76 21.51 -25.06
N TYR A 22 21.00 20.22 -24.87
CA TYR A 22 22.28 19.69 -24.38
C TYR A 22 23.20 19.46 -25.58
N ASP A 23 24.49 19.74 -25.38
CA ASP A 23 25.52 19.28 -26.30
C ASP A 23 25.61 17.75 -26.25
N TYR A 24 26.07 17.14 -27.34
CA TYR A 24 26.24 15.71 -27.45
C TYR A 24 27.66 15.36 -27.86
N ALA A 25 28.23 14.35 -27.21
CA ALA A 25 29.49 13.73 -27.64
C ALA A 25 29.45 12.21 -27.45
N LYS A 26 30.15 11.49 -28.32
CA LYS A 26 30.37 10.05 -28.16
C LYS A 26 31.61 9.82 -27.31
N GLY A 27 31.49 9.01 -26.26
CA GLY A 27 32.57 8.73 -25.31
C GLY A 27 33.89 8.30 -25.96
N PRO A 28 33.90 7.38 -26.96
CA PRO A 28 35.09 7.03 -27.72
C PRO A 28 35.74 8.20 -28.47
N ASP A 29 34.97 9.19 -28.94
CA ASP A 29 35.50 10.31 -29.74
C ASP A 29 36.22 11.33 -28.84
N ILE A 30 35.79 11.46 -27.58
CA ILE A 30 36.40 12.35 -26.58
C ILE A 30 37.40 11.66 -25.65
N SER A 31 37.77 10.41 -25.96
CA SER A 31 38.73 9.63 -25.18
C SER A 31 40.19 10.08 -25.38
N PRO A 32 41.08 9.83 -24.41
CA PRO A 32 42.49 10.16 -24.51
C PRO A 32 43.14 9.66 -25.81
N GLY A 33 43.88 10.56 -26.47
CA GLY A 33 44.58 10.27 -27.74
C GLY A 33 43.75 10.47 -29.01
N MET A 34 42.48 10.84 -28.90
CA MET A 34 41.59 11.13 -30.05
C MET A 34 41.62 12.61 -30.43
N ALA A 35 41.18 12.93 -31.66
CA ALA A 35 41.19 14.30 -32.18
C ALA A 35 40.30 15.26 -31.36
N LEU A 36 39.21 14.76 -30.79
CA LEU A 36 38.28 15.52 -29.94
C LEU A 36 38.50 15.24 -28.44
N SER A 37 39.70 14.81 -28.04
CA SER A 37 39.98 14.40 -26.66
C SER A 37 39.73 15.53 -25.64
N GLU A 38 38.85 15.23 -24.68
CA GLU A 38 38.53 16.12 -23.55
C GLU A 38 39.27 15.72 -22.27
N ARG A 39 39.98 14.59 -22.29
CA ARG A 39 40.73 14.03 -21.15
C ARG A 39 42.14 13.61 -21.56
N ASP A 40 43.08 13.69 -20.64
CA ASP A 40 44.46 13.25 -20.89
C ASP A 40 44.71 11.84 -20.34
N ASP A 41 43.99 11.43 -19.28
CA ASP A 41 44.04 10.10 -18.68
C ASP A 41 42.62 9.48 -18.61
N PRO A 42 42.42 8.19 -18.99
CA PRO A 42 41.12 7.53 -18.91
C PRO A 42 40.55 7.37 -17.48
N ARG A 43 41.36 7.61 -16.44
CA ARG A 43 40.95 7.69 -15.03
C ARG A 43 40.28 9.02 -14.68
N GLU A 44 40.53 10.07 -15.46
CA GLU A 44 39.89 11.36 -15.23
C GLU A 44 38.39 11.26 -15.53
N VAL A 45 37.58 11.68 -14.56
CA VAL A 45 36.12 11.70 -14.67
C VAL A 45 35.57 13.11 -14.93
N VAL A 46 36.35 14.16 -14.64
CA VAL A 46 36.00 15.56 -14.89
C VAL A 46 36.65 16.03 -16.19
N LEU A 47 35.88 16.72 -17.03
CA LEU A 47 36.36 17.35 -18.26
C LEU A 47 37.00 18.70 -17.92
N LYS A 48 38.25 18.68 -17.47
CA LYS A 48 38.97 19.83 -16.90
C LYS A 48 38.99 21.06 -17.80
N LYS A 49 39.12 20.89 -19.12
CA LYS A 49 39.13 22.00 -20.09
C LYS A 49 37.81 22.77 -20.08
N ARG A 50 36.68 22.05 -19.99
CA ARG A 50 35.34 22.64 -19.90
C ARG A 50 35.10 23.27 -18.54
N LEU A 51 35.54 22.62 -17.45
CA LEU A 51 35.48 23.18 -16.10
C LEU A 51 36.25 24.50 -15.99
N ASN A 52 37.47 24.58 -16.51
CA ASN A 52 38.27 25.81 -16.50
C ASN A 52 37.56 26.94 -17.26
N ARG A 53 37.03 26.65 -18.47
CA ARG A 53 36.26 27.63 -19.24
C ARG A 53 35.01 28.12 -18.51
N ALA A 54 34.28 27.20 -17.86
CA ALA A 54 33.09 27.54 -17.10
C ALA A 54 33.42 28.40 -15.88
N LEU A 55 34.43 28.04 -15.08
CA LEU A 55 34.83 28.82 -13.91
C LEU A 55 35.29 30.23 -14.28
N ARG A 56 36.04 30.41 -15.37
CA ARG A 56 36.40 31.73 -15.91
C ARG A 56 35.16 32.54 -16.32
N ARG A 57 34.19 31.89 -16.97
CA ARG A 57 32.95 32.54 -17.42
C ARG A 57 32.06 32.97 -16.25
N LEU A 58 31.94 32.13 -15.24
CA LEU A 58 31.10 32.37 -14.07
C LEU A 58 31.74 33.32 -13.06
N ASN A 59 33.07 33.44 -13.05
CA ASN A 59 33.82 34.25 -12.10
C ASN A 59 34.81 35.21 -12.79
N PRO A 60 34.32 36.13 -13.65
CA PRO A 60 35.19 37.05 -14.40
C PRO A 60 36.02 37.98 -13.50
N GLN A 61 35.63 38.14 -12.24
CA GLN A 61 36.31 38.94 -11.23
C GLN A 61 37.54 38.26 -10.60
N LEU A 62 37.66 36.92 -10.71
CA LEU A 62 38.73 36.18 -10.04
C LEU A 62 39.98 36.08 -10.94
N PRO A 63 41.20 36.21 -10.38
CA PRO A 63 42.43 36.00 -11.12
C PRO A 63 42.63 34.53 -11.48
N GLU A 64 43.45 34.27 -12.49
CA GLU A 64 43.69 32.91 -12.98
C GLU A 64 44.20 31.94 -11.92
N THR A 65 45.04 32.42 -11.01
CA THR A 65 45.58 31.62 -9.90
C THR A 65 44.49 31.12 -8.97
N ALA A 66 43.46 31.94 -8.71
CA ALA A 66 42.32 31.55 -7.88
C ALA A 66 41.39 30.58 -8.62
N ILE A 67 41.22 30.75 -9.94
CA ILE A 67 40.47 29.79 -10.76
C ILE A 67 41.16 28.41 -10.75
N GLN A 68 42.49 28.38 -10.90
CA GLN A 68 43.24 27.14 -10.86
C GLN A 68 43.18 26.49 -9.48
N ASP A 69 43.32 27.27 -8.40
CA ASP A 69 43.15 26.77 -7.03
C ASP A 69 41.76 26.16 -6.82
N ALA A 70 40.69 26.80 -7.28
CA ALA A 70 39.34 26.23 -7.22
C ALA A 70 39.22 24.89 -7.99
N ILE A 71 39.84 24.78 -9.17
CA ILE A 71 39.87 23.52 -9.93
C ILE A 71 40.62 22.45 -9.15
N ASP A 72 41.78 22.78 -8.60
CA ASP A 72 42.63 21.82 -7.91
C ASP A 72 41.96 21.34 -6.62
N GLN A 73 41.33 22.24 -5.86
CA GLN A 73 40.53 21.91 -4.67
C GLN A 73 39.36 20.98 -5.01
N LEU A 74 38.67 21.19 -6.15
CA LEU A 74 37.55 20.35 -6.55
C LEU A 74 37.99 18.98 -7.07
N VAL A 75 38.98 18.96 -7.97
CA VAL A 75 39.37 17.75 -8.70
C VAL A 75 40.26 16.83 -7.87
N SER A 76 41.10 17.40 -7.01
CA SER A 76 42.03 16.64 -6.17
C SER A 76 41.45 16.30 -4.80
N TYR A 77 40.16 16.59 -4.57
CA TYR A 77 39.50 16.30 -3.30
C TYR A 77 39.43 14.78 -3.07
N GLU A 78 39.99 14.33 -1.96
CA GLU A 78 39.97 12.94 -1.52
C GLU A 78 39.40 12.83 -0.12
N HIS A 79 38.57 11.81 0.10
CA HIS A 79 38.09 11.45 1.42
C HIS A 79 37.96 9.92 1.52
N PRO A 80 38.35 9.29 2.65
CA PRO A 80 38.31 7.83 2.79
C PRO A 80 36.93 7.21 2.58
N SER A 81 35.88 7.97 2.88
CA SER A 81 34.49 7.59 2.66
C SER A 81 33.89 8.34 1.47
N LEU A 82 33.42 7.59 0.47
CA LEU A 82 32.83 8.11 -0.76
C LEU A 82 31.61 9.02 -0.50
N ILE A 83 30.78 8.70 0.50
CA ILE A 83 29.58 9.49 0.79
C ILE A 83 29.91 10.86 1.37
N PHE A 84 31.00 10.95 2.14
CA PHE A 84 31.51 12.23 2.65
C PHE A 84 32.14 13.03 1.52
N ALA A 85 32.91 12.39 0.62
CA ALA A 85 33.43 13.07 -0.57
C ALA A 85 32.29 13.66 -1.41
N ASN A 86 31.24 12.87 -1.64
CA ASN A 86 30.09 13.34 -2.40
C ASN A 86 29.35 14.49 -1.70
N LYS A 87 29.22 14.46 -0.37
CA LYS A 87 28.62 15.54 0.42
C LYS A 87 29.42 16.84 0.33
N ASP A 88 30.74 16.75 0.50
CA ASP A 88 31.60 17.92 0.51
C ASP A 88 31.73 18.52 -0.89
N ILE A 89 31.81 17.69 -1.93
CA ILE A 89 31.73 18.15 -3.33
C ILE A 89 30.37 18.78 -3.61
N HIS A 90 29.26 18.16 -3.18
CA HIS A 90 27.94 18.77 -3.34
C HIS A 90 27.87 20.17 -2.69
N LYS A 91 28.48 20.34 -1.52
CA LYS A 91 28.62 21.66 -0.89
C LYS A 91 29.44 22.62 -1.74
N MET A 92 30.58 22.21 -2.29
CA MET A 92 31.39 23.02 -3.22
C MET A 92 30.61 23.41 -4.49
N LEU A 93 29.78 22.50 -5.02
CA LEU A 93 28.95 22.76 -6.20
C LEU A 93 27.87 23.81 -5.92
N THR A 94 27.26 23.77 -4.73
CA THR A 94 26.09 24.59 -4.36
C THR A 94 26.46 25.91 -3.69
N GLU A 95 27.44 25.90 -2.79
CA GLU A 95 27.90 27.08 -2.04
C GLU A 95 29.11 27.78 -2.69
N GLY A 96 29.78 27.12 -3.64
CA GLY A 96 31.03 27.58 -4.24
C GLY A 96 32.28 27.14 -3.46
N ILE A 97 33.45 27.48 -4.00
CA ILE A 97 34.76 27.10 -3.45
C ILE A 97 35.45 28.34 -2.91
N GLY A 98 35.88 28.31 -1.65
CA GLY A 98 36.64 29.40 -1.04
C GLY A 98 38.05 29.45 -1.62
N VAL A 99 38.46 30.63 -2.10
CA VAL A 99 39.79 30.86 -2.70
C VAL A 99 40.39 32.15 -2.16
N ASP A 100 41.71 32.16 -2.01
CA ASP A 100 42.44 33.32 -1.54
C ASP A 100 42.94 34.18 -2.71
N VAL A 101 42.49 35.43 -2.76
CA VAL A 101 42.87 36.41 -3.78
C VAL A 101 43.78 37.46 -3.16
N LYS A 102 44.94 37.72 -3.77
CA LYS A 102 45.81 38.84 -3.40
C LYS A 102 45.41 40.09 -4.16
N ASN A 103 45.15 41.16 -3.42
CA ASN A 103 44.92 42.48 -3.99
C ASN A 103 46.26 43.17 -4.34
N ASP A 104 46.20 44.28 -5.09
CA ASP A 104 47.36 45.05 -5.53
C ASP A 104 48.25 45.56 -4.37
N ASP A 105 47.67 45.74 -3.18
CA ASP A 105 48.36 46.15 -1.95
C ASP A 105 49.03 44.97 -1.18
N GLY A 106 48.94 43.74 -1.70
CA GLY A 106 49.52 42.54 -1.11
C GLY A 106 48.68 41.87 -0.01
N GLU A 107 47.51 42.41 0.32
CA GLU A 107 46.56 41.81 1.26
C GLU A 107 45.84 40.60 0.64
N VAL A 108 45.68 39.53 1.42
CA VAL A 108 44.95 38.31 1.03
C VAL A 108 43.51 38.44 1.48
N LYS A 109 42.58 38.34 0.53
CA LYS A 109 41.13 38.35 0.76
C LYS A 109 40.53 37.03 0.29
N GLY A 110 39.75 36.39 1.16
CA GLY A 110 38.97 35.21 0.79
C GLY A 110 37.78 35.61 -0.09
N GLU A 111 37.67 34.98 -1.26
CA GLU A 111 36.57 35.11 -2.21
C GLU A 111 35.94 33.73 -2.46
N ILE A 112 34.76 33.69 -3.06
CA ILE A 112 34.06 32.44 -3.40
C ILE A 112 34.01 32.28 -4.92
N ALA A 113 34.60 31.20 -5.42
CA ALA A 113 34.49 30.78 -6.81
C ALA A 113 33.21 29.96 -7.03
N LYS A 114 32.28 30.51 -7.81
CA LYS A 114 31.02 29.89 -8.19
C LYS A 114 31.26 28.80 -9.24
N VAL A 115 30.84 27.57 -8.95
CA VAL A 115 31.04 26.41 -9.85
C VAL A 115 29.87 26.22 -10.82
N ILE A 116 28.65 26.49 -10.36
CA ILE A 116 27.40 26.36 -11.13
C ILE A 116 26.57 27.63 -10.96
N ASP A 117 25.93 28.08 -12.04
CA ASP A 117 24.95 29.17 -12.02
C ASP A 117 23.52 28.67 -11.91
N PHE A 118 23.01 28.58 -10.67
CA PHE A 118 21.62 28.16 -10.39
C PHE A 118 20.58 29.24 -10.74
N GLU A 119 20.97 30.52 -10.77
CA GLU A 119 20.06 31.63 -11.07
C GLU A 119 19.78 31.74 -12.57
N ASN A 120 20.80 31.56 -13.39
CA ASN A 120 20.71 31.64 -14.85
C ASN A 120 21.25 30.35 -15.48
N PRO A 121 20.41 29.31 -15.69
CA PRO A 121 20.86 28.01 -16.17
C PRO A 121 21.67 28.09 -17.47
N ASP A 122 21.30 28.98 -18.40
CA ASP A 122 21.96 29.13 -19.71
C ASP A 122 23.42 29.61 -19.62
N ASN A 123 23.87 30.13 -18.47
CA ASN A 123 25.29 30.44 -18.24
C ASN A 123 26.14 29.18 -18.02
N ASN A 124 25.50 28.03 -17.78
CA ASN A 124 26.17 26.74 -17.64
C ASN A 124 26.20 26.00 -18.97
N GLU A 125 27.19 25.12 -19.08
CA GLU A 125 27.35 24.23 -20.22
C GLU A 125 26.80 22.84 -19.86
N PHE A 126 25.91 22.30 -20.68
CA PHE A 126 25.26 21.01 -20.45
C PHE A 126 25.61 20.05 -21.59
N MET A 127 26.08 18.85 -21.26
CA MET A 127 26.47 17.86 -22.26
C MET A 127 26.04 16.45 -21.86
N ALA A 128 25.45 15.72 -22.80
CA ALA A 128 25.19 14.29 -22.68
C ALA A 128 26.27 13.50 -23.43
N VAL A 129 26.93 12.57 -22.74
CA VAL A 129 27.97 11.72 -23.32
C VAL A 129 27.54 10.27 -23.21
N ASN A 130 27.46 9.57 -24.34
CA ASN A 130 27.17 8.14 -24.33
C ASN A 130 28.45 7.29 -24.36
N GLN A 131 28.39 6.08 -23.78
CA GLN A 131 29.48 5.09 -23.76
C GLN A 131 30.78 5.65 -23.16
N PHE A 132 30.68 6.36 -22.03
CA PHE A 132 31.81 7.04 -21.41
C PHE A 132 32.71 6.08 -20.62
N ALA A 133 33.85 5.67 -21.21
CA ALA A 133 34.77 4.74 -20.55
C ALA A 133 35.59 5.40 -19.42
N VAL A 134 35.53 4.81 -18.23
CA VAL A 134 36.30 5.21 -17.04
C VAL A 134 37.17 4.04 -16.59
N GLN A 135 38.47 4.30 -16.46
CA GLN A 135 39.44 3.35 -15.93
C GLN A 135 39.46 3.44 -14.40
N GLY A 136 39.03 2.37 -13.72
CA GLY A 136 39.21 2.20 -12.28
C GLY A 136 40.61 1.67 -11.92
N PRO A 137 40.86 1.34 -10.64
CA PRO A 137 42.11 0.74 -10.21
C PRO A 137 42.40 -0.60 -10.92
N GLU A 138 41.37 -1.43 -11.11
CA GLU A 138 41.50 -2.78 -11.69
C GLU A 138 40.66 -3.00 -12.96
N VAL A 139 39.49 -2.35 -13.05
CA VAL A 139 38.48 -2.64 -14.09
C VAL A 139 38.08 -1.36 -14.82
N ILE A 140 37.87 -1.46 -16.14
CA ILE A 140 37.25 -0.41 -16.94
C ILE A 140 35.73 -0.59 -16.92
N ARG A 141 35.00 0.46 -16.58
CA ARG A 141 33.53 0.49 -16.68
C ARG A 141 33.09 1.54 -17.70
N ARG A 142 31.93 1.31 -18.30
CA ARG A 142 31.34 2.16 -19.33
C ARG A 142 29.86 2.37 -19.00
N PRO A 143 29.51 3.45 -18.28
CA PRO A 143 28.13 3.85 -18.16
C PRO A 143 27.55 4.21 -19.53
N ASP A 144 26.26 3.94 -19.72
CA ASP A 144 25.60 4.12 -21.01
C ASP A 144 25.50 5.60 -21.37
N ILE A 145 25.03 6.44 -20.45
CA ILE A 145 24.99 7.90 -20.63
C ILE A 145 25.43 8.59 -19.34
N VAL A 146 26.31 9.59 -19.48
CA VAL A 146 26.76 10.47 -18.40
C VAL A 146 26.42 11.91 -18.76
N ILE A 147 25.79 12.61 -17.82
CA ILE A 147 25.40 14.02 -17.99
C ILE A 147 26.41 14.91 -17.26
N PHE A 148 26.99 15.81 -18.02
CA PHE A 148 27.95 16.80 -17.56
C PHE A 148 27.32 18.18 -17.45
N VAL A 149 27.63 18.88 -16.37
CA VAL A 149 27.38 20.32 -16.24
C VAL A 149 28.71 20.99 -15.96
N ASN A 150 29.11 21.96 -16.78
CA ASN A 150 30.41 22.65 -16.70
C ASN A 150 31.60 21.66 -16.66
N GLY A 151 31.49 20.52 -17.35
CA GLY A 151 32.51 19.47 -17.36
C GLY A 151 32.52 18.53 -16.15
N ILE A 152 31.55 18.64 -15.22
CA ILE A 152 31.44 17.81 -14.02
C ILE A 152 30.36 16.73 -14.23
N PRO A 153 30.63 15.43 -13.98
CA PRO A 153 29.67 14.34 -14.21
C PRO A 153 28.61 14.30 -13.08
N LEU A 154 27.46 14.93 -13.30
CA LEU A 154 26.42 15.08 -12.27
C LEU A 154 25.33 14.01 -12.34
N ALA A 155 25.13 13.33 -13.47
CA ALA A 155 24.18 12.22 -13.53
C ALA A 155 24.65 11.08 -14.42
N MET A 156 24.11 9.89 -14.17
CA MET A 156 24.48 8.66 -14.84
C MET A 156 23.24 7.83 -15.15
N PHE A 157 23.21 7.24 -16.33
CA PHE A 157 22.18 6.32 -16.79
C PHE A 157 22.82 4.95 -17.01
N GLU A 158 22.15 3.92 -16.51
CA GLU A 158 22.37 2.53 -16.90
C GLU A 158 21.04 2.01 -17.46
N ALA A 159 20.98 1.92 -18.78
CA ALA A 159 19.82 1.49 -19.53
C ALA A 159 19.85 -0.02 -19.75
N LYS A 160 18.70 -0.61 -20.09
CA LYS A 160 18.59 -2.01 -20.52
C LYS A 160 17.69 -2.10 -21.74
N SER A 161 17.98 -3.07 -22.61
CA SER A 161 17.11 -3.32 -23.76
C SER A 161 15.72 -3.79 -23.31
N PRO A 162 14.63 -3.12 -23.74
CA PRO A 162 13.25 -3.55 -23.44
C PRO A 162 12.87 -4.87 -24.10
N THR A 163 13.71 -5.35 -25.03
CA THR A 163 13.52 -6.64 -25.73
C THR A 163 14.34 -7.78 -25.12
N SER A 164 15.20 -7.50 -24.14
CA SER A 164 16.03 -8.52 -23.50
C SER A 164 15.28 -9.14 -22.33
N GLN A 165 15.06 -10.46 -22.37
CA GLN A 165 14.52 -11.21 -21.22
C GLN A 165 15.46 -11.21 -19.99
N ARG A 166 16.72 -10.77 -20.16
CA ARG A 166 17.71 -10.70 -19.08
C ARG A 166 17.79 -9.30 -18.49
N GLY A 167 17.78 -8.27 -19.34
CA GLY A 167 17.99 -6.88 -18.92
C GLY A 167 16.82 -6.31 -18.14
N THR A 168 16.86 -6.46 -16.81
CA THR A 168 15.86 -5.88 -15.90
C THR A 168 16.44 -4.67 -15.18
N THR A 169 15.57 -3.79 -14.69
CA THR A 169 15.93 -2.65 -13.82
C THR A 169 16.77 -3.09 -12.60
N ALA A 170 16.55 -4.31 -12.10
CA ALA A 170 17.34 -4.89 -11.01
C ALA A 170 18.78 -5.24 -11.42
N GLU A 171 19.01 -5.67 -12.67
CA GLU A 171 20.36 -5.88 -13.20
C GLU A 171 21.11 -4.56 -13.37
N ALA A 172 20.42 -3.52 -13.89
CA ALA A 172 20.97 -2.17 -13.97
C ALA A 172 21.37 -1.64 -12.58
N PHE A 173 20.52 -1.83 -11.56
CA PHE A 173 20.86 -1.51 -10.18
C PHE A 173 22.12 -2.23 -9.69
N LYS A 174 22.25 -3.54 -9.98
CA LYS A 174 23.42 -4.33 -9.59
C LYS A 174 24.70 -3.83 -10.26
N GLN A 175 24.65 -3.49 -11.55
CA GLN A 175 25.78 -2.90 -12.25
C GLN A 175 26.22 -1.57 -11.63
N ILE A 176 25.27 -0.73 -11.21
CA ILE A 176 25.59 0.50 -10.48
C ILE A 176 26.32 0.19 -9.15
N GLN A 177 25.92 -0.87 -8.42
CA GLN A 177 26.63 -1.28 -7.20
C GLN A 177 28.07 -1.76 -7.50
N ASP A 178 28.28 -2.43 -8.63
CA ASP A 178 29.62 -2.81 -9.07
C ASP A 178 30.44 -1.58 -9.49
N TYR A 179 29.83 -0.62 -10.21
CA TYR A 179 30.51 0.61 -10.61
C TYR A 179 30.96 1.44 -9.40
N LYS A 180 30.17 1.49 -8.32
CA LYS A 180 30.57 2.18 -7.09
C LYS A 180 31.86 1.61 -6.47
N LYS A 181 32.14 0.33 -6.70
CA LYS A 181 33.37 -0.33 -6.24
C LYS A 181 34.51 -0.15 -7.23
N ASP A 182 34.21 -0.29 -8.52
CA ASP A 182 35.22 -0.34 -9.57
C ASP A 182 35.69 1.06 -10.01
N ILE A 183 34.79 2.03 -10.07
CA ILE A 183 35.06 3.42 -10.50
C ILE A 183 34.48 4.43 -9.49
N PRO A 184 34.89 4.42 -8.20
CA PRO A 184 34.32 5.28 -7.17
C PRO A 184 34.47 6.78 -7.46
N ASP A 185 35.48 7.20 -8.24
CA ASP A 185 35.78 8.60 -8.53
C ASP A 185 34.65 9.36 -9.23
N ILE A 186 33.91 8.72 -10.13
CA ILE A 186 32.76 9.37 -10.79
C ILE A 186 31.63 9.64 -9.79
N PHE A 187 31.50 8.78 -8.78
CA PHE A 187 30.47 8.90 -7.74
C PHE A 187 30.82 9.94 -6.68
N LYS A 188 32.03 10.51 -6.70
CA LYS A 188 32.35 11.72 -5.92
C LYS A 188 31.50 12.92 -6.37
N TYR A 189 31.20 13.00 -7.67
CA TYR A 189 30.45 14.12 -8.27
C TYR A 189 28.98 13.80 -8.56
N ASN A 190 28.64 12.52 -8.69
CA ASN A 190 27.30 12.09 -9.07
C ASN A 190 26.20 12.60 -8.11
N GLN A 191 25.17 13.20 -8.69
CA GLN A 191 23.98 13.69 -8.00
C GLN A 191 22.78 12.76 -8.19
N ILE A 192 22.57 12.29 -9.43
CA ILE A 192 21.41 11.49 -9.82
C ILE A 192 21.85 10.22 -10.56
N ILE A 193 21.22 9.09 -10.24
CA ILE A 193 21.38 7.82 -10.95
C ILE A 193 20.03 7.44 -11.54
N VAL A 194 20.01 7.11 -12.83
CA VAL A 194 18.84 6.59 -13.53
C VAL A 194 19.12 5.15 -13.96
N ILE A 195 18.19 4.25 -13.68
CA ILE A 195 18.28 2.83 -14.04
C ILE A 195 16.97 2.36 -14.68
N GLY A 196 17.06 1.41 -15.61
CA GLY A 196 15.88 0.72 -16.15
C GLY A 196 15.84 0.69 -17.68
N ASP A 197 14.63 0.57 -18.22
CA ASP A 197 14.36 0.56 -19.66
C ASP A 197 13.38 1.69 -20.06
N LEU A 198 12.65 1.53 -21.17
CA LEU A 198 11.67 2.52 -21.64
C LEU A 198 10.46 2.68 -20.71
N ASP A 199 9.97 1.59 -20.13
CA ASP A 199 8.67 1.52 -19.43
C ASP A 199 8.80 1.24 -17.93
N ASP A 200 9.90 0.64 -17.50
CA ASP A 200 10.29 0.50 -16.10
C ASP A 200 11.60 1.26 -15.87
N VAL A 201 11.48 2.54 -15.52
CA VAL A 201 12.61 3.41 -15.20
C VAL A 201 12.48 3.96 -13.79
N LYS A 202 13.60 3.98 -13.08
CA LYS A 202 13.68 4.52 -11.72
C LYS A 202 14.89 5.44 -11.56
N HIS A 203 14.79 6.37 -10.62
CA HIS A 203 15.89 7.26 -10.25
C HIS A 203 16.20 7.17 -8.75
N GLY A 204 17.45 7.47 -8.40
CA GLY A 204 17.92 7.47 -7.03
C GLY A 204 19.27 8.15 -6.89
N THR A 205 19.89 7.96 -5.74
CA THR A 205 21.20 8.54 -5.40
C THR A 205 22.23 7.44 -5.12
N ILE A 206 23.47 7.84 -4.83
CA ILE A 206 24.51 6.91 -4.39
C ILE A 206 24.18 6.17 -3.08
N SER A 207 23.28 6.71 -2.26
CA SER A 207 22.84 6.09 -0.99
C SER A 207 21.54 5.30 -1.11
N SER A 208 20.82 5.39 -2.24
CA SER A 208 19.55 4.69 -2.42
C SER A 208 19.76 3.17 -2.47
N THR A 209 19.02 2.44 -1.62
CA THR A 209 18.79 1.00 -1.81
C THR A 209 17.70 0.79 -2.86
N TRP A 210 17.51 -0.46 -3.30
CA TRP A 210 16.54 -0.82 -4.35
C TRP A 210 15.14 -0.24 -4.09
N GLU A 211 14.67 -0.30 -2.85
CA GLU A 211 13.34 0.17 -2.43
C GLU A 211 13.17 1.69 -2.50
N TRP A 212 14.28 2.43 -2.56
CA TRP A 212 14.28 3.90 -2.62
C TRP A 212 14.60 4.44 -4.01
N PHE A 213 14.67 3.56 -5.03
CA PHE A 213 14.65 3.98 -6.42
C PHE A 213 13.20 4.26 -6.83
N GLY A 214 12.92 5.52 -7.16
CA GLY A 214 11.57 6.04 -7.39
C GLY A 214 11.22 6.25 -8.85
N VAL A 215 9.93 6.29 -9.17
CA VAL A 215 9.43 6.66 -10.50
C VAL A 215 9.22 8.17 -10.59
N TRP A 216 9.44 8.76 -11.77
CA TRP A 216 9.12 10.16 -12.07
C TRP A 216 7.99 10.23 -13.11
N LYS A 217 6.92 10.99 -12.82
CA LYS A 217 5.67 10.96 -13.63
C LYS A 217 5.24 12.31 -14.25
N GLY A 218 5.84 13.42 -13.84
CA GLY A 218 5.51 14.75 -14.36
C GLY A 218 6.60 15.32 -15.26
N ILE A 219 6.24 16.14 -16.25
CA ILE A 219 7.22 16.96 -16.99
C ILE A 219 7.16 18.39 -16.45
N GLU A 220 6.00 19.03 -16.55
CA GLU A 220 5.78 20.40 -16.06
C GLU A 220 4.99 20.45 -14.75
N SER A 221 4.22 19.41 -14.44
CA SER A 221 3.43 19.34 -13.22
C SER A 221 3.17 17.90 -12.76
N GLU A 222 2.80 17.76 -11.49
CA GLU A 222 2.35 16.48 -10.90
C GLU A 222 0.97 16.02 -11.41
N ASP A 223 0.18 16.90 -12.05
CA ASP A 223 -1.19 16.62 -12.49
C ASP A 223 -1.27 16.21 -13.97
N GLU A 224 -0.12 16.20 -14.66
CA GLU A 224 -0.02 15.95 -16.09
C GLU A 224 -0.16 14.45 -16.40
N LYS A 225 -1.10 14.10 -17.30
CA LYS A 225 -1.27 12.73 -17.76
C LYS A 225 -0.35 12.47 -18.95
N ASN A 226 0.74 11.77 -18.71
CA ASN A 226 1.74 11.41 -19.71
C ASN A 226 1.61 9.96 -20.20
N ASP A 227 0.38 9.43 -20.23
CA ASP A 227 0.09 8.04 -20.61
C ASP A 227 0.44 7.72 -22.08
N ASP A 228 0.66 8.76 -22.90
CA ASP A 228 1.03 8.68 -24.32
C ASP A 228 2.54 8.58 -24.57
N LYS A 229 3.37 8.73 -23.53
CA LYS A 229 4.85 8.76 -23.63
C LYS A 229 5.50 7.62 -22.85
N PRO A 230 6.66 7.11 -23.30
CA PRO A 230 7.47 6.19 -22.49
C PRO A 230 7.86 6.84 -21.15
N LYS A 231 7.92 6.05 -20.08
CA LYS A 231 8.28 6.58 -18.75
C LYS A 231 9.69 7.16 -18.72
N LEU A 232 10.62 6.61 -19.51
CA LEU A 232 11.97 7.16 -19.65
C LEU A 232 11.97 8.56 -20.27
N GLU A 233 11.09 8.84 -21.25
CA GLU A 233 10.94 10.18 -21.82
C GLU A 233 10.46 11.17 -20.77
N VAL A 234 9.42 10.78 -20.01
CA VAL A 234 8.84 11.60 -18.93
C VAL A 234 9.89 11.89 -17.86
N LEU A 235 10.71 10.91 -17.49
CA LEU A 235 11.78 11.09 -16.52
C LEU A 235 12.87 12.05 -17.05
N VAL A 236 13.32 11.84 -18.30
CA VAL A 236 14.35 12.70 -18.92
C VAL A 236 13.84 14.14 -19.01
N LYS A 237 12.66 14.36 -19.58
CA LYS A 237 12.07 15.70 -19.72
C LYS A 237 11.60 16.30 -18.41
N GLY A 238 11.30 15.49 -17.39
CA GLY A 238 10.88 15.96 -16.08
C GLY A 238 12.06 16.38 -15.19
N ILE A 239 13.12 15.59 -15.13
CA ILE A 239 14.28 15.85 -14.25
C ILE A 239 15.35 16.70 -14.96
N PHE A 240 15.62 16.45 -16.24
CA PHE A 240 16.79 16.98 -16.93
C PHE A 240 16.53 18.21 -17.79
N GLN A 241 15.38 18.87 -17.63
CA GLN A 241 15.31 20.28 -18.01
C GLN A 241 16.36 21.05 -17.23
N LYS A 242 17.09 21.97 -17.90
CA LYS A 242 18.21 22.70 -17.30
C LYS A 242 17.83 23.35 -15.96
N GLN A 243 16.66 23.99 -15.90
CA GLN A 243 16.16 24.60 -14.67
C GLN A 243 15.81 23.55 -13.60
N HIS A 244 15.16 22.45 -13.98
CA HIS A 244 14.78 21.39 -13.03
C HIS A 244 15.99 20.68 -12.45
N LEU A 245 16.97 20.31 -13.29
CA LEU A 245 18.19 19.64 -12.84
C LEU A 245 18.95 20.48 -11.82
N LEU A 246 19.17 21.76 -12.13
CA LEU A 246 19.87 22.68 -11.24
C LEU A 246 19.09 22.91 -9.94
N ASP A 247 17.78 23.09 -10.02
CA ASP A 247 16.91 23.25 -8.85
C ASP A 247 16.89 21.99 -7.97
N ILE A 248 16.87 20.80 -8.57
CA ILE A 248 16.91 19.53 -7.85
C ILE A 248 18.22 19.38 -7.07
N ILE A 249 19.34 19.75 -7.70
CA ILE A 249 20.66 19.70 -7.08
C ILE A 249 20.73 20.72 -5.95
N GLU A 250 20.34 21.97 -6.17
CA GLU A 250 20.47 23.03 -5.17
C GLU A 250 19.51 22.85 -3.98
N ASN A 251 18.24 22.56 -4.26
CA ASN A 251 17.17 22.72 -3.28
C ASN A 251 16.51 21.42 -2.85
N PHE A 252 16.53 20.40 -3.70
CA PHE A 252 15.84 19.12 -3.50
C PHE A 252 16.76 17.93 -3.27
N THR A 253 18.02 18.18 -2.96
CA THR A 253 18.98 17.18 -2.52
C THR A 253 19.42 17.50 -1.09
N VAL A 254 19.42 16.49 -0.22
CA VAL A 254 19.87 16.64 1.17
C VAL A 254 20.76 15.48 1.59
N PHE A 255 21.64 15.76 2.54
CA PHE A 255 22.41 14.74 3.24
C PHE A 255 21.89 14.66 4.67
N GLU A 256 21.29 13.54 5.03
CA GLU A 256 20.81 13.28 6.39
C GLU A 256 21.88 12.53 7.19
N ALA A 257 22.31 13.12 8.31
CA ALA A 257 23.18 12.46 9.27
C ALA A 257 22.47 11.28 9.95
N ASP A 258 23.21 10.20 10.22
CA ASP A 258 22.75 9.05 10.99
C ASP A 258 22.47 9.39 12.48
N SER A 259 23.13 10.42 13.02
CA SER A 259 23.04 10.85 14.41
C SER A 259 22.90 12.38 14.58
N ASP A 260 22.44 12.82 15.75
CA ASP A 260 22.22 14.26 16.05
C ASP A 260 23.51 15.00 16.47
N LYS A 261 24.62 14.27 16.70
CA LYS A 261 25.87 14.82 17.23
C LYS A 261 27.02 14.59 16.26
N ASP A 262 27.66 13.43 16.38
CA ASP A 262 28.80 13.01 15.58
C ASP A 262 28.28 12.02 14.54
N ALA A 263 28.09 12.51 13.31
CA ALA A 263 27.61 11.69 12.22
C ALA A 263 28.74 10.77 11.75
N THR A 264 28.54 9.45 11.86
CA THR A 264 29.52 8.48 11.34
C THR A 264 29.30 8.18 9.87
N THR A 265 28.08 8.42 9.39
CA THR A 265 27.72 8.31 7.99
C THR A 265 26.59 9.29 7.63
N PHE A 266 26.43 9.54 6.34
CA PHE A 266 25.34 10.32 5.78
C PHE A 266 24.51 9.48 4.82
N THR A 267 23.24 9.79 4.68
CA THR A 267 22.36 9.25 3.64
C THR A 267 21.99 10.39 2.70
N LYS A 268 22.42 10.30 1.43
CA LYS A 268 22.01 11.24 0.38
C LYS A 268 20.59 10.93 -0.08
N LYS A 269 19.71 11.92 -0.03
CA LYS A 269 18.30 11.81 -0.45
C LYS A 269 18.00 12.89 -1.48
N MET A 270 17.22 12.54 -2.49
CA MET A 270 16.66 13.49 -3.44
C MET A 270 15.13 13.43 -3.38
N CYS A 271 14.45 14.45 -3.91
CA CYS A 271 13.00 14.49 -3.94
C CYS A 271 12.38 13.45 -4.88
N MET A 272 11.15 13.07 -4.57
CA MET A 272 10.22 12.43 -5.50
C MET A 272 9.43 13.50 -6.28
N TYR A 273 8.82 13.13 -7.41
CA TYR A 273 8.12 14.09 -8.29
C TYR A 273 7.02 14.90 -7.56
N HIS A 274 6.17 14.25 -6.74
CA HIS A 274 5.12 14.92 -5.96
C HIS A 274 5.69 15.95 -4.98
N GLN A 275 6.87 15.69 -4.42
CA GLN A 275 7.55 16.63 -3.54
C GLN A 275 8.11 17.81 -4.32
N TYR A 276 8.71 17.57 -5.49
CA TYR A 276 9.27 18.62 -6.34
C TYR A 276 8.20 19.63 -6.76
N TYR A 277 7.16 19.15 -7.46
CA TYR A 277 6.10 20.03 -7.97
C TYR A 277 5.27 20.62 -6.83
N GLY A 278 4.92 19.82 -5.81
CA GLY A 278 4.16 20.31 -4.67
C GLY A 278 4.87 21.44 -3.93
N VAL A 279 6.16 21.29 -3.63
CA VAL A 279 6.93 22.32 -2.91
C VAL A 279 7.08 23.57 -3.77
N ASN A 280 7.33 23.44 -5.07
CA ASN A 280 7.39 24.58 -5.99
C ASN A 280 6.05 25.35 -6.03
N LYS A 281 4.91 24.66 -6.09
CA LYS A 281 3.58 25.27 -5.94
C LYS A 281 3.46 26.00 -4.59
N ALA A 282 3.92 25.40 -3.49
CA ALA A 282 3.88 26.01 -2.16
C ALA A 282 4.71 27.30 -2.09
N VAL A 283 5.93 27.32 -2.63
CA VAL A 283 6.78 28.53 -2.70
C VAL A 283 6.08 29.66 -3.45
N VAL A 284 5.44 29.36 -4.59
CA VAL A 284 4.68 30.35 -5.36
C VAL A 284 3.53 30.93 -4.53
N GLN A 285 2.78 30.08 -3.81
CA GLN A 285 1.71 30.55 -2.93
C GLN A 285 2.24 31.35 -1.75
N THR A 286 3.40 31.00 -1.20
CA THR A 286 4.05 31.76 -0.13
C THR A 286 4.37 33.17 -0.58
N ILE A 287 4.99 33.34 -1.75
CA ILE A 287 5.29 34.67 -2.32
C ILE A 287 3.99 35.47 -2.54
N ARG A 288 2.89 34.82 -2.95
CA ARG A 288 1.60 35.49 -3.12
C ARG A 288 0.99 35.93 -1.79
N ALA A 289 1.01 35.05 -0.78
CA ALA A 289 0.41 35.27 0.52
C ALA A 289 1.15 36.32 1.37
N THR A 290 2.48 36.40 1.24
CA THR A 290 3.33 37.31 2.05
C THR A 290 3.36 38.75 1.54
N LYS A 291 2.89 39.03 0.31
CA LYS A 291 2.80 40.39 -0.24
C LYS A 291 2.05 41.36 0.70
N PRO A 292 2.30 42.68 0.64
CA PRO A 292 1.63 43.67 1.50
C PRO A 292 0.09 43.64 1.45
N ARG A 293 -0.51 43.19 0.34
CA ARG A 293 -1.97 42.98 0.18
C ARG A 293 -2.35 41.49 0.05
N GLY A 294 -1.44 40.59 0.40
CA GLY A 294 -1.69 39.15 0.41
C GLY A 294 -2.66 38.75 1.51
N ASN A 295 -3.39 37.66 1.30
CA ASN A 295 -4.39 37.16 2.25
C ASN A 295 -3.78 36.42 3.47
N LYS A 296 -2.44 36.34 3.57
CA LYS A 296 -1.68 35.62 4.60
C LYS A 296 -2.00 34.11 4.69
N LYS A 297 -2.65 33.56 3.67
CA LYS A 297 -3.08 32.16 3.57
C LYS A 297 -2.31 31.49 2.43
N ILE A 298 -1.32 30.69 2.77
CA ILE A 298 -0.46 30.00 1.80
C ILE A 298 -1.19 28.81 1.18
N GLY A 299 -1.96 28.08 2.00
CA GLY A 299 -2.79 26.95 1.59
C GLY A 299 -2.52 25.68 2.39
N VAL A 300 -3.14 24.59 1.96
CA VAL A 300 -3.01 23.26 2.56
C VAL A 300 -2.23 22.32 1.65
N PHE A 301 -1.13 21.78 2.16
CA PHE A 301 -0.30 20.75 1.54
C PHE A 301 -0.72 19.38 2.07
N TRP A 302 -1.44 18.60 1.25
CA TRP A 302 -2.01 17.33 1.68
C TRP A 302 -1.31 16.15 1.01
N HIS A 303 -0.35 15.58 1.72
CA HIS A 303 0.43 14.45 1.24
C HIS A 303 0.27 13.29 2.24
N THR A 304 -0.03 12.10 1.75
CA THR A 304 -0.36 10.95 2.59
C THR A 304 0.75 10.62 3.59
N GLN A 305 0.38 10.01 4.71
CA GLN A 305 1.35 9.62 5.72
C GLN A 305 2.35 8.59 5.15
N GLY A 306 3.64 8.89 5.30
CA GLY A 306 4.73 8.09 4.76
C GLY A 306 5.25 8.49 3.38
N SER A 307 4.62 9.46 2.73
CA SER A 307 5.09 10.05 1.46
C SER A 307 6.32 10.96 1.55
N GLY A 308 6.90 11.10 2.75
CA GLY A 308 8.07 11.97 2.98
C GLY A 308 7.75 13.44 3.29
N LYS A 309 6.59 13.78 3.86
CA LYS A 309 6.20 15.15 4.25
C LYS A 309 7.29 15.96 4.97
N SER A 310 7.97 15.37 5.95
CA SER A 310 9.04 16.05 6.70
C SER A 310 10.19 16.47 5.79
N LEU A 311 10.50 15.67 4.78
CA LEU A 311 11.52 16.01 3.78
C LEU A 311 11.02 17.12 2.83
N SER A 312 9.74 17.12 2.46
CA SER A 312 9.12 18.22 1.71
C SER A 312 9.20 19.56 2.46
N MET A 313 9.08 19.54 3.81
CA MET A 313 9.29 20.74 4.63
C MET A 313 10.74 21.25 4.56
N VAL A 314 11.72 20.35 4.54
CA VAL A 314 13.15 20.70 4.38
C VAL A 314 13.38 21.34 3.01
N PHE A 315 12.89 20.73 1.93
CA PHE A 315 13.00 21.29 0.58
C PHE A 315 12.31 22.64 0.45
N TYR A 316 11.13 22.80 1.06
CA TYR A 316 10.44 24.08 1.11
C TYR A 316 11.28 25.16 1.79
N ILE A 317 11.95 24.85 2.90
CA ILE A 317 12.85 25.78 3.59
C ILE A 317 14.09 26.08 2.75
N ASN A 318 14.69 25.08 2.09
CA ASN A 318 15.82 25.28 1.18
C ASN A 318 15.53 26.36 0.14
N LYS A 319 14.33 26.34 -0.47
CA LYS A 319 13.96 27.36 -1.45
C LYS A 319 13.69 28.72 -0.83
N ILE A 320 12.86 28.80 0.22
CA ILE A 320 12.40 30.11 0.71
C ILE A 320 13.47 30.89 1.49
N LYS A 321 14.47 30.22 2.08
CA LYS A 321 15.49 30.88 2.92
C LYS A 321 16.34 31.89 2.13
N ASN A 322 16.57 31.61 0.84
CA ASN A 322 17.40 32.43 -0.05
C ASN A 322 16.57 33.43 -0.88
N LEU A 323 15.23 33.44 -0.76
CA LEU A 323 14.39 34.37 -1.49
C LEU A 323 14.46 35.78 -0.89
N SER A 324 15.12 36.69 -1.59
CA SER A 324 15.23 38.12 -1.22
C SER A 324 13.87 38.79 -0.97
N THR A 325 12.83 38.38 -1.72
CA THR A 325 11.45 38.87 -1.54
C THR A 325 10.86 38.57 -0.18
N LEU A 326 11.36 37.55 0.54
CA LEU A 326 10.85 37.15 1.85
C LEU A 326 11.66 37.72 3.02
N LYS A 327 12.72 38.50 2.75
CA LYS A 327 13.54 39.20 3.76
C LYS A 327 14.00 38.28 4.91
N SER A 328 14.62 37.15 4.57
CA SER A 328 15.11 36.15 5.52
C SER A 328 14.03 35.71 6.53
N PRO A 329 13.01 34.96 6.06
CA PRO A 329 11.84 34.68 6.87
C PRO A 329 12.17 33.80 8.07
N THR A 330 11.56 34.08 9.22
CA THR A 330 11.55 33.17 10.37
C THR A 330 10.43 32.15 10.20
N ILE A 331 10.75 30.87 10.33
CA ILE A 331 9.78 29.79 10.15
C ILE A 331 9.38 29.25 11.53
N VAL A 332 8.08 29.19 11.82
CA VAL A 332 7.54 28.64 13.05
C VAL A 332 6.76 27.37 12.72
N PHE A 333 7.30 26.22 13.11
CA PHE A 333 6.61 24.94 13.04
C PHE A 333 5.69 24.80 14.25
N LEU A 334 4.39 24.63 13.98
CA LEU A 334 3.36 24.37 14.99
C LEU A 334 2.93 22.92 14.91
N THR A 335 3.27 22.17 15.95
CA THR A 335 2.86 20.77 16.09
C THR A 335 1.81 20.61 17.18
N ASP A 336 1.04 19.53 17.09
CA ASP A 336 0.04 19.21 18.12
C ASP A 336 0.60 18.39 19.28
N ARG A 337 1.85 17.90 19.22
CA ARG A 337 2.41 17.06 20.28
C ARG A 337 3.91 17.28 20.39
N ASN A 338 4.42 17.27 21.62
CA ASN A 338 5.86 17.36 21.89
C ASN A 338 6.67 16.27 21.16
N ASP A 339 6.15 15.04 21.03
CA ASP A 339 6.85 13.95 20.34
C ASP A 339 7.02 14.22 18.83
N LEU A 340 6.00 14.81 18.19
CA LEU A 340 6.07 15.21 16.78
C LEU A 340 7.02 16.39 16.59
N ASP A 341 6.97 17.34 17.53
CA ASP A 341 7.89 18.47 17.60
C ASP A 341 9.34 18.01 17.64
N ASP A 342 9.66 17.09 18.55
CA ASP A 342 11.00 16.53 18.72
C ASP A 342 11.48 15.76 17.48
N GLN A 343 10.57 15.07 16.79
CA GLN A 343 10.92 14.35 15.57
C GLN A 343 11.24 15.29 14.42
N LEU A 344 10.40 16.30 14.17
CA LEU A 344 10.65 17.28 13.12
C LEU A 344 11.94 18.06 13.43
N PHE A 345 12.12 18.49 14.68
CA PHE A 345 13.34 19.15 15.13
C PHE A 345 14.61 18.34 14.82
N LYS A 346 14.60 17.03 15.11
CA LYS A 346 15.72 16.12 14.80
C LYS A 346 15.98 16.00 13.30
N VAL A 347 14.93 15.89 12.48
CA VAL A 347 15.08 15.84 11.01
C VAL A 347 15.84 17.07 10.53
N PHE A 348 15.44 18.27 10.94
CA PHE A 348 16.12 19.51 10.54
C PHE A 348 17.57 19.57 11.03
N LYS A 349 17.87 19.13 12.25
CA LYS A 349 19.27 19.03 12.72
C LYS A 349 20.10 18.11 11.83
N ARG A 350 19.58 16.93 11.51
CA ARG A 350 20.29 15.93 10.70
C ARG A 350 20.48 16.34 9.26
N THR A 351 19.65 17.24 8.73
CA THR A 351 19.74 17.74 7.35
C THR A 351 20.46 19.09 7.23
N GLY A 352 21.29 19.46 8.22
CA GLY A 352 22.18 20.63 8.13
C GLY A 352 21.69 21.92 8.81
N TYR A 353 20.55 21.89 9.51
CA TYR A 353 20.01 23.07 10.21
C TYR A 353 20.32 23.11 11.71
N THR A 354 21.35 22.40 12.19
CA THR A 354 21.68 22.30 13.62
C THR A 354 21.81 23.64 14.35
N GLN A 355 22.33 24.67 13.68
CA GLN A 355 22.51 26.01 14.27
C GLN A 355 21.26 26.90 14.18
N PHE A 356 20.36 26.63 13.21
CA PHE A 356 19.18 27.45 12.93
C PHE A 356 17.90 26.90 13.55
N ALA A 357 17.85 25.58 13.77
CA ALA A 357 16.72 24.89 14.41
C ALA A 357 16.75 25.11 15.92
N LYS A 358 15.68 25.74 16.46
CA LYS A 358 15.50 26.02 17.88
C LYS A 358 14.15 25.52 18.36
N LYS A 359 14.09 25.05 19.61
CA LYS A 359 12.84 24.67 20.26
C LYS A 359 12.41 25.77 21.24
N ALA A 360 11.13 26.14 21.22
CA ALA A 360 10.58 27.08 22.20
C ALA A 360 9.91 26.29 23.32
N GLU A 361 10.36 26.46 24.57
CA GLU A 361 9.84 25.72 25.72
C GLU A 361 8.59 26.38 26.33
N SER A 362 8.45 27.69 26.18
CA SER A 362 7.29 28.47 26.66
C SER A 362 6.92 29.59 25.68
N ILE A 363 5.77 30.24 25.90
CA ILE A 363 5.37 31.43 25.12
C ILE A 363 6.34 32.59 25.32
N SER A 364 6.83 32.81 26.54
CA SER A 364 7.84 33.85 26.82
C SER A 364 9.14 33.58 26.06
N ASP A 365 9.58 32.33 26.02
CA ASP A 365 10.76 31.90 25.28
C ASP A 365 10.56 32.03 23.75
N LEU A 366 9.35 31.73 23.25
CA LEU A 366 8.99 31.98 21.85
C LEU A 366 9.06 33.48 21.52
N LYS A 367 8.54 34.35 22.40
CA LYS A 367 8.59 35.81 22.24
C LYS A 367 10.03 36.31 22.11
N GLU A 368 10.95 35.79 22.92
CA GLU A 368 12.37 36.13 22.86
C GLU A 368 13.01 35.66 21.56
N LYS A 369 12.77 34.41 21.15
CA LYS A 369 13.30 33.88 19.88
C LYS A 369 12.78 34.65 18.66
N LEU A 370 11.53 35.10 18.67
CA LEU A 370 10.95 35.91 17.59
C LEU A 370 11.53 37.33 17.48
N LYS A 371 12.21 37.84 18.52
CA LYS A 371 12.93 39.13 18.44
C LYS A 371 14.19 39.05 17.58
N ALA A 372 14.80 37.87 17.45
CA ALA A 372 16.00 37.70 16.65
C ALA A 372 15.72 38.02 15.17
N ALA A 373 16.46 38.96 14.62
CA ALA A 373 16.40 39.29 13.20
C ALA A 373 17.20 38.24 12.40
N GLY A 374 16.58 37.11 12.07
CA GLY A 374 17.24 36.04 11.32
C GLY A 374 16.31 34.94 10.80
N ALA A 375 16.83 34.15 9.84
CA ALA A 375 16.18 32.97 9.26
C ALA A 375 16.22 31.78 10.24
N GLU A 376 15.60 31.95 11.41
CA GLU A 376 15.50 30.89 12.42
C GLU A 376 14.34 29.93 12.09
N ILE A 377 14.53 28.67 12.47
CA ILE A 377 13.49 27.64 12.39
C ILE A 377 13.09 27.29 13.81
N ILE A 378 11.90 27.69 14.21
CA ILE A 378 11.43 27.57 15.60
C ILE A 378 10.36 26.49 15.67
N PHE A 379 10.56 25.50 16.55
CA PHE A 379 9.62 24.41 16.83
C PHE A 379 8.88 24.71 18.12
N THR A 380 7.55 24.64 18.07
CA THR A 380 6.69 24.82 19.24
C THR A 380 5.35 24.10 19.08
N THR A 381 4.66 23.93 20.20
CA THR A 381 3.39 23.20 20.24
C THR A 381 2.19 24.12 20.34
N ILE A 382 1.08 23.71 19.72
CA ILE A 382 -0.17 24.49 19.69
C ILE A 382 -0.79 24.63 21.09
N GLN A 383 -0.58 23.66 21.99
CA GLN A 383 -1.11 23.70 23.37
C GLN A 383 -0.60 24.90 24.16
N LYS A 384 0.58 25.43 23.82
CA LYS A 384 1.14 26.60 24.49
C LYS A 384 0.30 27.86 24.27
N PHE A 385 -0.61 27.86 23.30
CA PHE A 385 -1.52 28.96 22.95
C PHE A 385 -2.95 28.74 23.48
N GLU A 386 -3.17 27.88 24.47
CA GLU A 386 -4.50 27.62 25.05
C GLU A 386 -5.11 28.83 25.76
N THR A 387 -4.29 29.67 26.39
CA THR A 387 -4.71 30.92 27.04
C THR A 387 -4.73 32.10 26.05
N GLU A 388 -5.52 33.14 26.34
CA GLU A 388 -5.47 34.39 25.56
C GLU A 388 -4.02 34.86 25.42
N SER A 389 -3.60 35.03 24.18
CA SER A 389 -2.20 35.22 23.85
C SER A 389 -1.87 36.70 23.75
N GLU A 390 -0.86 37.13 24.49
CA GLU A 390 -0.23 38.45 24.33
C GLU A 390 0.37 38.57 22.91
N LEU A 391 0.48 39.79 22.39
CA LEU A 391 1.18 40.07 21.14
C LEU A 391 2.67 39.64 21.25
N LEU A 392 3.08 38.69 20.41
CA LEU A 392 4.45 38.16 20.40
C LEU A 392 5.34 38.87 19.38
N SER A 393 4.81 39.15 18.18
CA SER A 393 5.56 39.84 17.13
C SER A 393 4.64 40.43 16.05
N GLU A 394 4.97 41.60 15.54
CA GLU A 394 4.30 42.25 14.41
C GLU A 394 5.04 42.06 13.07
N ARG A 395 6.12 41.28 13.06
CA ARG A 395 6.94 41.08 11.86
C ARG A 395 6.15 40.41 10.74
N GLU A 396 6.29 40.92 9.52
CA GLU A 396 5.65 40.36 8.32
C GLU A 396 6.41 39.18 7.72
N ASN A 397 7.70 39.02 8.06
CA ASN A 397 8.56 37.95 7.56
C ASN A 397 8.51 36.69 8.45
N ILE A 398 7.34 36.38 9.01
CA ILE A 398 7.12 35.15 9.78
C ILE A 398 6.20 34.22 8.98
N ILE A 399 6.62 32.97 8.79
CA ILE A 399 5.82 31.93 8.15
C ILE A 399 5.54 30.85 9.18
N VAL A 400 4.26 30.58 9.40
CA VAL A 400 3.79 29.54 10.31
C VAL A 400 3.44 28.31 9.49
N VAL A 401 4.08 27.19 9.81
CA VAL A 401 3.81 25.88 9.19
C VAL A 401 3.21 24.96 10.23
N SER A 402 1.94 24.62 10.04
CA SER A 402 1.20 23.72 10.92
C SER A 402 1.30 22.28 10.42
N ASP A 403 1.73 21.34 11.25
CA ASP A 403 1.63 19.91 10.93
C ASP A 403 0.37 19.28 11.57
N GLU A 404 -0.30 18.41 10.81
CA GLU A 404 -1.58 17.77 11.16
C GLU A 404 -2.73 18.78 11.42
N ALA A 405 -2.84 19.79 10.57
CA ALA A 405 -3.69 20.99 10.66
C ALA A 405 -5.24 20.78 10.64
N HIS A 406 -5.76 19.59 10.95
CA HIS A 406 -7.16 19.20 10.71
C HIS A 406 -8.00 18.92 11.98
N ARG A 407 -7.48 19.15 13.20
CA ARG A 407 -8.20 18.88 14.46
C ARG A 407 -9.18 20.01 14.82
N SER A 408 -10.36 19.71 15.38
CA SER A 408 -11.40 20.71 15.71
C SER A 408 -10.95 21.75 16.75
N GLN A 409 -10.14 21.33 17.74
CA GLN A 409 -9.51 22.25 18.70
C GLN A 409 -8.48 23.18 18.03
N TYR A 410 -7.94 22.79 16.87
CA TYR A 410 -6.92 23.53 16.15
C TYR A 410 -7.45 24.87 15.62
N ALA A 411 -8.70 24.94 15.18
CA ALA A 411 -9.28 26.18 14.65
C ALA A 411 -9.31 27.31 15.70
N LYS A 412 -9.70 26.98 16.94
CA LYS A 412 -9.71 27.94 18.05
C LYS A 412 -8.31 28.39 18.42
N LEU A 413 -7.38 27.44 18.57
CA LEU A 413 -5.99 27.76 18.92
C LEU A 413 -5.25 28.50 17.80
N ALA A 414 -5.57 28.20 16.54
CA ALA A 414 -5.04 28.94 15.39
C ALA A 414 -5.51 30.40 15.36
N GLY A 415 -6.72 30.67 15.86
CA GLY A 415 -7.19 32.03 16.13
C GLY A 415 -6.28 32.76 17.13
N ASN A 416 -5.94 32.10 18.24
CA ASN A 416 -5.04 32.67 19.25
C ASN A 416 -3.63 32.92 18.69
N VAL A 417 -3.09 31.98 17.90
CA VAL A 417 -1.80 32.17 17.23
C VAL A 417 -1.84 33.38 16.29
N ARG A 418 -2.92 33.56 15.53
CA ARG A 418 -3.08 34.74 14.67
C ARG A 418 -3.17 36.05 15.45
N GLN A 419 -3.77 36.05 16.64
CA GLN A 419 -3.74 37.24 17.49
C GLN A 419 -2.32 37.51 18.02
N ALA A 420 -1.57 36.46 18.35
CA ALA A 420 -0.20 36.55 18.86
C ALA A 420 0.81 37.04 17.80
N ILE A 421 0.64 36.63 16.54
CA ILE A 421 1.51 36.99 15.40
C ILE A 421 0.67 37.39 14.16
N PRO A 422 0.04 38.58 14.17
CA PRO A 422 -1.01 38.97 13.21
C PRO A 422 -0.56 39.09 11.76
N ASN A 423 0.71 39.42 11.52
CA ASN A 423 1.24 39.65 10.17
C ASN A 423 1.88 38.40 9.53
N ALA A 424 1.89 37.27 10.25
CA ALA A 424 2.47 36.02 9.77
C ALA A 424 1.60 35.35 8.68
N SER A 425 2.24 34.61 7.77
CA SER A 425 1.56 33.82 6.74
C SER A 425 1.46 32.35 7.14
N PHE A 426 0.33 31.70 6.89
CA PHE A 426 0.03 30.36 7.41
C PHE A 426 -0.06 29.32 6.31
N MET A 427 0.65 28.20 6.50
CA MET A 427 0.57 26.98 5.69
C MET A 427 0.18 25.80 6.57
N GLY A 428 -0.75 24.97 6.09
CA GLY A 428 -1.14 23.73 6.76
C GLY A 428 -0.58 22.53 6.01
N ILE A 429 0.03 21.60 6.73
CA ILE A 429 0.49 20.31 6.21
C ILE A 429 -0.33 19.22 6.89
N THR A 430 -0.83 18.25 6.11
CA THR A 430 -1.65 17.17 6.67
C THR A 430 -1.42 15.84 5.98
N GLY A 431 -1.41 14.76 6.77
CA GLY A 431 -1.42 13.38 6.26
C GLY A 431 -2.80 12.86 5.89
N THR A 432 -3.84 13.53 6.36
CA THR A 432 -5.24 13.09 6.22
C THR A 432 -6.10 14.22 5.64
N PRO A 433 -7.09 13.90 4.80
CA PRO A 433 -7.98 14.90 4.25
C PRO A 433 -8.83 15.52 5.35
N ILE A 434 -9.16 16.77 5.14
CA ILE A 434 -10.14 17.49 5.94
C ILE A 434 -11.50 17.00 5.46
N SER A 435 -12.40 16.62 6.37
CA SER A 435 -13.82 16.43 6.02
C SER A 435 -14.28 17.66 5.22
N LEU A 436 -14.93 17.45 4.07
CA LEU A 436 -15.49 18.54 3.25
C LEU A 436 -16.40 19.50 4.05
N HIS A 437 -16.85 19.09 5.24
CA HIS A 437 -17.66 19.87 6.16
C HIS A 437 -16.87 20.79 7.11
N ASN A 438 -15.55 20.64 7.25
CA ASN A 438 -14.71 21.50 8.11
C ASN A 438 -14.30 22.78 7.37
N ARG A 439 -15.21 23.77 7.33
CA ARG A 439 -14.95 25.13 6.81
C ARG A 439 -13.75 25.81 7.49
N ASP A 440 -13.45 25.43 8.73
CA ASP A 440 -12.48 26.10 9.60
C ASP A 440 -11.03 26.01 9.12
N THR A 441 -10.58 24.87 8.56
CA THR A 441 -9.19 24.73 8.11
C THR A 441 -8.90 25.59 6.87
N ARG A 442 -9.85 25.71 5.92
CA ARG A 442 -9.69 26.59 4.76
C ARG A 442 -9.76 28.08 5.14
N ILE A 443 -10.50 28.42 6.20
CA ILE A 443 -10.51 29.77 6.76
C ILE A 443 -9.11 30.15 7.29
N VAL A 444 -8.40 29.21 7.93
CA VAL A 444 -7.06 29.44 8.48
C VAL A 444 -5.96 29.34 7.43
N PHE A 445 -5.94 28.31 6.59
CA PHE A 445 -4.78 28.06 5.73
C PHE A 445 -4.99 28.46 4.28
N GLY A 446 -6.22 28.45 3.77
CA GLY A 446 -6.54 28.64 2.35
C GLY A 446 -6.89 27.33 1.64
N ASP A 447 -6.86 27.35 0.31
CA ASP A 447 -7.17 26.18 -0.53
C ASP A 447 -6.02 25.17 -0.57
N TYR A 448 -6.28 23.99 -1.12
CA TYR A 448 -5.26 22.97 -1.32
C TYR A 448 -4.22 23.43 -2.36
N ILE A 449 -2.94 23.29 -2.02
CA ILE A 449 -1.79 23.64 -2.87
C ILE A 449 -1.40 22.44 -3.74
N SER A 450 -1.28 21.28 -3.12
CA SER A 450 -0.87 20.01 -3.72
C SER A 450 -1.50 18.87 -2.92
N THR A 451 -1.91 17.82 -3.63
CA THR A 451 -2.56 16.65 -3.06
C THR A 451 -1.89 15.36 -3.54
N TYR A 452 -1.34 14.58 -2.63
CA TYR A 452 -0.74 13.28 -2.91
C TYR A 452 -1.35 12.23 -1.98
N GLN A 453 -2.23 11.39 -2.53
CA GLN A 453 -3.14 10.55 -1.73
C GLN A 453 -2.61 9.12 -1.57
N ILE A 454 -3.25 8.32 -0.70
CA ILE A 454 -2.82 6.95 -0.38
C ILE A 454 -2.74 6.07 -1.63
N GLN A 455 -3.75 6.12 -2.51
CA GLN A 455 -3.81 5.31 -3.73
C GLN A 455 -2.64 5.62 -4.67
N GLN A 456 -2.40 6.90 -4.94
CA GLN A 456 -1.27 7.34 -5.74
C GLN A 456 0.06 6.87 -5.14
N ALA A 457 0.23 6.99 -3.82
CA ALA A 457 1.42 6.51 -3.13
C ALA A 457 1.64 5.00 -3.21
N VAL A 458 0.57 4.21 -3.26
CA VAL A 458 0.67 2.76 -3.47
C VAL A 458 0.99 2.43 -4.94
N GLN A 459 0.35 3.11 -5.88
CA GLN A 459 0.60 2.94 -7.33
C GLN A 459 2.02 3.36 -7.74
N ASP A 460 2.59 4.35 -7.03
CA ASP A 460 3.95 4.85 -7.25
C ASP A 460 5.00 4.01 -6.51
N GLU A 461 4.59 2.92 -5.85
CA GLU A 461 5.42 2.08 -4.98
C GLU A 461 6.09 2.88 -3.84
N ALA A 462 5.58 4.07 -3.51
CA ALA A 462 6.08 4.93 -2.42
C ALA A 462 5.58 4.47 -1.03
N THR A 463 4.52 3.67 -0.99
CA THR A 463 3.99 2.97 0.19
C THR A 463 3.46 1.60 -0.22
N VAL A 464 3.34 0.67 0.73
CA VAL A 464 2.72 -0.63 0.48
C VAL A 464 1.23 -0.62 0.86
N PRO A 465 0.37 -1.44 0.22
CA PRO A 465 -1.06 -1.50 0.53
C PRO A 465 -1.34 -1.95 1.96
N ILE A 466 -2.51 -1.58 2.48
CA ILE A 466 -2.98 -1.97 3.83
C ILE A 466 -4.12 -2.98 3.67
N TYR A 467 -3.99 -4.12 4.36
CA TYR A 467 -4.97 -5.18 4.42
C TYR A 467 -5.66 -5.20 5.78
N TYR A 468 -6.94 -5.56 5.79
CA TYR A 468 -7.75 -5.60 7.01
C TYR A 468 -8.35 -6.98 7.25
N GLU A 469 -8.21 -7.44 8.49
CA GLU A 469 -8.75 -8.69 9.00
C GLU A 469 -9.48 -8.44 10.32
N GLY A 470 -10.79 -8.70 10.34
CA GLY A 470 -11.59 -8.63 11.55
C GLY A 470 -11.58 -9.97 12.30
N ARG A 471 -11.06 -9.97 13.52
CA ARG A 471 -11.05 -11.11 14.46
C ARG A 471 -11.83 -10.76 15.73
N LEU A 472 -13.12 -10.46 15.57
CA LEU A 472 -13.96 -9.95 16.65
C LEU A 472 -14.01 -10.93 17.82
N VAL A 473 -13.65 -10.46 19.02
CA VAL A 473 -13.81 -11.23 20.27
C VAL A 473 -14.96 -10.62 21.08
N PRO A 474 -16.03 -11.38 21.37
CA PRO A 474 -17.23 -10.85 22.02
C PRO A 474 -16.92 -10.17 23.36
N LEU A 475 -17.42 -8.94 23.52
CA LEU A 475 -17.44 -8.26 24.81
C LEU A 475 -18.57 -8.85 25.64
N HIS A 476 -18.24 -9.60 26.69
CA HIS A 476 -19.23 -10.11 27.64
C HIS A 476 -19.63 -8.98 28.58
N ILE A 477 -20.50 -8.08 28.12
CA ILE A 477 -21.12 -7.07 28.97
C ILE A 477 -22.36 -7.72 29.58
N THR A 478 -22.32 -8.02 30.88
CA THR A 478 -23.50 -8.45 31.62
C THR A 478 -24.43 -7.25 31.85
N ASN A 479 -25.71 -7.47 31.50
CA ASN A 479 -26.93 -6.70 31.80
C ASN A 479 -27.44 -5.70 30.73
N GLU A 480 -28.49 -6.13 30.02
CA GLU A 480 -29.81 -5.52 29.68
C GLU A 480 -30.02 -4.01 29.45
N PHE A 481 -29.02 -3.14 29.53
CA PHE A 481 -29.12 -1.76 29.04
C PHE A 481 -27.79 -1.42 28.36
N ILE A 482 -27.81 -0.66 27.25
CA ILE A 482 -26.65 -0.24 26.42
C ILE A 482 -26.47 -1.07 25.11
N ASP A 483 -27.53 -1.30 24.34
CA ASP A 483 -27.40 -1.49 22.87
C ASP A 483 -27.83 -0.21 22.11
N GLU A 484 -28.86 0.52 22.58
CA GLU A 484 -29.25 1.82 22.01
C GLU A 484 -28.25 2.95 22.34
N GLU A 485 -27.77 3.06 23.59
CA GLU A 485 -26.73 4.06 23.95
C GLU A 485 -25.36 3.78 23.33
N LEU A 486 -25.01 2.51 23.03
CA LEU A 486 -23.75 2.18 22.37
C LEU A 486 -23.77 2.61 20.89
N ASN A 487 -24.93 2.49 20.23
CA ASN A 487 -25.15 2.96 18.86
C ASN A 487 -25.29 4.48 18.76
N ASP A 488 -25.90 5.15 19.75
CA ASP A 488 -25.93 6.62 19.82
C ASP A 488 -24.53 7.23 20.08
N VAL A 489 -23.66 6.52 20.80
CA VAL A 489 -22.23 6.87 20.98
C VAL A 489 -21.38 6.56 19.72
N LEU A 490 -21.93 5.79 18.78
CA LEU A 490 -21.40 5.62 17.41
C LEU A 490 -22.00 6.65 16.42
N GLY A 491 -22.96 7.46 16.88
CA GLY A 491 -23.54 8.63 16.22
C GLY A 491 -22.87 9.95 16.60
N GLU A 492 -22.98 10.93 15.71
CA GLU A 492 -22.35 12.25 15.85
C GLU A 492 -23.02 13.09 16.97
N LYS A 493 -22.56 12.98 18.22
CA LYS A 493 -22.38 14.09 19.19
C LYS A 493 -22.10 13.57 20.60
N TYR A 494 -21.29 14.35 21.32
CA TYR A 494 -20.82 14.23 22.71
C TYR A 494 -19.49 13.49 22.95
N GLU A 495 -18.63 14.18 23.71
CA GLU A 495 -17.46 13.60 24.38
C GLU A 495 -17.90 12.33 25.13
N MET A 496 -17.15 11.24 24.97
CA MET A 496 -17.43 10.00 25.71
C MET A 496 -17.57 10.30 27.20
N ASP A 497 -18.73 9.99 27.78
CA ASP A 497 -18.93 10.07 29.22
C ASP A 497 -17.84 9.24 29.93
N LYS A 498 -17.23 9.86 30.94
CA LYS A 498 -16.18 9.25 31.76
C LYS A 498 -16.65 7.92 32.36
N GLN A 499 -17.93 7.79 32.70
CA GLN A 499 -18.50 6.55 33.22
C GLN A 499 -18.55 5.44 32.16
N LEU A 500 -18.95 5.78 30.93
CA LEU A 500 -19.00 4.85 29.81
C LEU A 500 -17.59 4.37 29.42
N ARG A 501 -16.59 5.27 29.45
CA ARG A 501 -15.18 4.93 29.20
C ARG A 501 -14.66 3.89 30.20
N VAL A 502 -15.01 4.02 31.48
CA VAL A 502 -14.61 3.08 32.53
C VAL A 502 -15.27 1.71 32.32
N ARG A 503 -16.56 1.66 31.97
CA ARG A 503 -17.26 0.41 31.67
C ARG A 503 -16.66 -0.31 30.46
N LEU A 504 -16.37 0.43 29.37
CA LEU A 504 -15.68 -0.10 28.19
C LEU A 504 -14.28 -0.63 28.54
N GLU A 505 -13.50 0.10 29.34
CA GLU A 505 -12.18 -0.37 29.77
C GLU A 505 -12.26 -1.66 30.59
N GLN A 506 -13.30 -1.83 31.42
CA GLN A 506 -13.52 -3.06 32.18
C GLN A 506 -13.90 -4.23 31.26
N ALA A 507 -14.79 -4.02 30.30
CA ALA A 507 -15.22 -5.05 29.36
C ALA A 507 -14.07 -5.50 28.43
N ILE A 508 -13.30 -4.55 27.91
CA ILE A 508 -12.15 -4.83 27.02
C ILE A 508 -11.02 -5.49 27.81
N GLY A 509 -10.76 -5.03 29.03
CA GLY A 509 -9.74 -5.55 29.94
C GLY A 509 -10.15 -6.81 30.72
N ALA A 510 -11.23 -7.50 30.34
CA ALA A 510 -11.64 -8.75 30.96
C ALA A 510 -10.57 -9.83 30.75
N LYS A 511 -10.18 -10.52 31.83
CA LYS A 511 -9.03 -11.44 31.82
C LYS A 511 -9.17 -12.55 30.79
N ASP A 512 -10.32 -13.23 30.75
CA ASP A 512 -10.58 -14.34 29.83
C ASP A 512 -10.50 -13.89 28.37
N ARG A 513 -10.98 -12.67 28.07
CA ARG A 513 -10.89 -12.06 26.74
C ARG A 513 -9.44 -11.73 26.38
N LEU A 514 -8.68 -11.11 27.28
CA LEU A 514 -7.27 -10.80 27.06
C LEU A 514 -6.42 -12.05 26.86
N GLU A 515 -6.70 -13.14 27.58
CA GLU A 515 -6.03 -14.43 27.39
C GLU A 515 -6.32 -15.03 26.00
N GLN A 516 -7.58 -14.96 25.55
CA GLN A 516 -7.96 -15.39 24.20
C GLN A 516 -7.25 -14.56 23.11
N ILE A 517 -7.24 -13.23 23.25
CA ILE A 517 -6.58 -12.33 22.30
C ILE A 517 -5.07 -12.55 22.31
N ALA A 518 -4.45 -12.64 23.49
CA ALA A 518 -3.01 -12.88 23.61
C ALA A 518 -2.59 -14.18 22.91
N LYS A 519 -3.37 -15.25 23.07
CA LYS A 519 -3.11 -16.53 22.41
C LYS A 519 -3.20 -16.39 20.89
N ASP A 520 -4.25 -15.74 20.39
CA ASP A 520 -4.45 -15.52 18.95
C ASP A 520 -3.33 -14.64 18.35
N ILE A 521 -2.97 -13.54 19.00
CA ILE A 521 -1.87 -12.66 18.56
C ILE A 521 -0.56 -13.46 18.43
N LEU A 522 -0.24 -14.30 19.42
CA LEU A 522 1.00 -15.04 19.43
C LEU A 522 1.03 -16.11 18.34
N GLU A 523 -0.06 -16.86 18.19
CA GLU A 523 -0.22 -17.87 17.15
C GLU A 523 -0.16 -17.24 15.76
N HIS A 524 -0.88 -16.14 15.54
CA HIS A 524 -0.90 -15.43 14.28
C HIS A 524 0.48 -14.81 13.94
N PHE A 525 1.14 -14.15 14.91
CA PHE A 525 2.44 -13.52 14.67
C PHE A 525 3.52 -14.54 14.31
N ASN A 526 3.60 -15.64 15.07
CA ASN A 526 4.62 -16.67 14.85
C ASN A 526 4.41 -17.43 13.53
N ASN A 527 3.16 -17.56 13.07
CA ASN A 527 2.82 -18.27 11.83
C ASN A 527 2.70 -17.36 10.60
N ARG A 528 2.98 -16.05 10.73
CA ARG A 528 2.80 -15.09 9.63
C ARG A 528 3.66 -15.40 8.41
N GLY A 529 4.76 -16.14 8.58
CA GLY A 529 5.67 -16.47 7.49
C GLY A 529 6.32 -15.24 6.86
N LEU A 530 6.39 -14.12 7.61
CA LEU A 530 7.09 -12.89 7.25
C LEU A 530 7.98 -12.47 8.43
N GLU A 531 9.24 -12.14 8.17
CA GLU A 531 10.11 -11.58 9.19
C GLU A 531 9.86 -10.09 9.35
N GLY A 532 9.64 -9.65 10.58
CA GLY A 532 9.56 -8.25 10.91
C GLY A 532 9.04 -8.03 12.32
N LYS A 533 8.42 -6.88 12.53
CA LYS A 533 7.96 -6.43 13.84
C LYS A 533 6.44 -6.32 13.87
N GLY A 534 5.86 -6.47 15.05
CA GLY A 534 4.43 -6.28 15.31
C GLY A 534 4.15 -5.27 16.41
N MET A 535 2.99 -4.61 16.34
CA MET A 535 2.55 -3.62 17.33
C MET A 535 1.15 -3.96 17.84
N ILE A 536 0.98 -4.01 19.16
CA ILE A 536 -0.29 -4.28 19.83
C ILE A 536 -0.81 -2.97 20.44
N VAL A 537 -1.98 -2.52 19.98
CA VAL A 537 -2.61 -1.26 20.41
C VAL A 537 -3.73 -1.59 21.39
N THR A 538 -3.57 -1.16 22.64
CA THR A 538 -4.50 -1.45 23.73
C THR A 538 -5.23 -0.18 24.19
N MET A 539 -6.44 -0.33 24.73
CA MET A 539 -7.27 0.81 25.15
C MET A 539 -6.67 1.63 26.31
N SER A 540 -5.98 1.00 27.25
CA SER A 540 -5.45 1.67 28.44
C SER A 540 -4.08 1.15 28.87
N ARG A 541 -3.34 1.98 29.63
CA ARG A 541 -2.04 1.63 30.22
C ARG A 541 -2.09 0.36 31.05
N ARG A 542 -3.18 0.17 31.81
CA ARG A 542 -3.40 -1.02 32.64
C ARG A 542 -3.57 -2.27 31.79
N ILE A 543 -4.34 -2.19 30.72
CA ILE A 543 -4.54 -3.30 29.78
C ILE A 543 -3.24 -3.64 29.05
N ALA A 544 -2.43 -2.64 28.66
CA ALA A 544 -1.11 -2.86 28.05
C ALA A 544 -0.21 -3.73 28.94
N VAL A 545 -0.15 -3.40 30.24
CA VAL A 545 0.65 -4.15 31.23
C VAL A 545 0.08 -5.55 31.44
N GLN A 546 -1.24 -5.70 31.54
CA GLN A 546 -1.89 -7.02 31.68
C GLN A 546 -1.63 -7.91 30.45
N MET A 547 -1.72 -7.35 29.25
CA MET A 547 -1.42 -8.03 28.00
C MET A 547 0.05 -8.51 27.98
N TYR A 548 0.99 -7.67 28.41
CA TYR A 548 2.40 -8.06 28.57
C TYR A 548 2.59 -9.20 29.57
N GLU A 549 1.97 -9.12 30.75
CA GLU A 549 2.07 -10.16 31.78
C GLU A 549 1.49 -11.51 31.31
N ILE A 550 0.45 -11.48 30.47
CA ILE A 550 -0.15 -12.69 29.88
C ILE A 550 0.77 -13.26 28.80
N LEU A 551 1.17 -12.45 27.82
CA LEU A 551 2.00 -12.86 26.69
C LEU A 551 3.38 -13.37 27.14
N SER A 552 4.03 -12.69 28.09
CA SER A 552 5.35 -13.08 28.60
C SER A 552 5.38 -14.44 29.31
N LYS A 553 4.22 -14.95 29.75
CA LYS A 553 4.10 -16.28 30.36
C LYS A 553 3.84 -17.40 29.35
N MET A 554 3.49 -17.07 28.10
CA MET A 554 3.20 -18.05 27.06
C MET A 554 4.48 -18.65 26.48
N LYS A 555 4.43 -19.93 26.11
CA LYS A 555 5.53 -20.59 25.39
C LYS A 555 5.64 -20.00 23.98
N ASN A 556 6.88 -19.83 23.49
CA ASN A 556 7.21 -19.25 22.17
C ASN A 556 6.87 -17.76 22.00
N ALA A 557 6.72 -17.02 23.10
CA ALA A 557 6.60 -15.56 23.07
C ALA A 557 7.92 -14.93 22.56
N PRO A 558 7.89 -14.12 21.48
CA PRO A 558 9.07 -13.36 21.08
C PRO A 558 9.37 -12.27 22.12
N GLU A 559 10.59 -11.72 22.11
CA GLU A 559 10.90 -10.61 23.00
C GLU A 559 9.99 -9.41 22.70
N MET A 560 9.46 -8.82 23.78
CA MET A 560 8.46 -7.77 23.72
C MET A 560 8.69 -6.68 24.76
N ALA A 561 8.16 -5.48 24.51
CA ALA A 561 8.24 -4.35 25.43
C ALA A 561 6.93 -3.55 25.48
N VAL A 562 6.64 -2.95 26.63
CA VAL A 562 5.51 -2.03 26.81
C VAL A 562 5.99 -0.59 26.67
N VAL A 563 5.34 0.19 25.81
CA VAL A 563 5.65 1.61 25.61
C VAL A 563 4.41 2.45 25.86
N ILE A 564 4.39 3.06 27.05
CA ILE A 564 3.29 3.86 27.58
C ILE A 564 3.83 5.07 28.35
N SER A 565 3.03 6.11 28.52
CA SER A 565 3.42 7.24 29.36
C SER A 565 3.52 6.82 30.83
N LYS A 566 4.54 7.32 31.54
CA LYS A 566 4.82 7.03 32.95
C LYS A 566 5.08 5.55 33.23
N LEU A 567 6.03 4.93 32.51
CA LEU A 567 6.43 3.52 32.72
C LEU A 567 6.76 3.21 34.19
N GLU A 568 7.38 4.17 34.90
CA GLU A 568 7.83 4.01 36.29
C GLU A 568 6.72 3.56 37.26
N GLU A 569 5.45 3.88 36.97
CA GLU A 569 4.28 3.44 37.76
C GLU A 569 4.11 1.89 37.75
N PHE A 570 4.72 1.19 36.79
CA PHE A 570 4.57 -0.25 36.57
C PHE A 570 5.87 -1.04 36.71
N LYS A 571 6.88 -0.45 37.37
CA LYS A 571 8.19 -1.09 37.59
C LYS A 571 8.05 -2.48 38.22
N GLY A 572 8.74 -3.47 37.63
CA GLY A 572 8.72 -4.86 38.07
C GLY A 572 7.62 -5.74 37.46
N LYS A 573 6.65 -5.16 36.73
CA LYS A 573 5.62 -5.90 35.97
C LYS A 573 5.87 -5.95 34.46
N ILE A 574 6.78 -5.10 33.99
CA ILE A 574 7.14 -4.92 32.57
C ILE A 574 8.64 -5.21 32.37
N GLN A 575 9.18 -4.91 31.20
CA GLN A 575 10.60 -5.07 30.88
C GLN A 575 11.54 -4.29 31.84
N LYS A 576 12.83 -4.67 31.87
CA LYS A 576 13.83 -4.04 32.76
C LYS A 576 14.26 -2.66 32.26
N GLU A 577 14.35 -2.52 30.94
CA GLU A 577 14.69 -1.31 30.23
C GLU A 577 13.51 -0.33 30.32
N MET A 578 13.65 0.71 31.14
CA MET A 578 12.61 1.73 31.36
C MET A 578 12.80 2.96 30.47
N ASP A 579 13.93 3.08 29.77
CA ASP A 579 14.19 4.18 28.83
C ASP A 579 13.52 3.92 27.48
N ASN A 580 12.47 4.69 27.19
CA ASN A 580 11.77 4.64 25.90
C ASN A 580 12.68 4.88 24.69
N LYS A 581 13.77 5.66 24.84
CA LYS A 581 14.72 5.90 23.73
C LYS A 581 15.53 4.65 23.39
N GLU A 582 15.88 3.86 24.40
CA GLU A 582 16.58 2.60 24.22
C GLU A 582 15.67 1.58 23.54
N ILE A 583 14.43 1.45 24.01
CA ILE A 583 13.42 0.57 23.38
C ILE A 583 13.16 0.99 21.93
N GLU A 584 13.04 2.30 21.66
CA GLU A 584 12.91 2.84 20.30
C GLU A 584 14.07 2.41 19.40
N LYS A 585 15.32 2.54 19.87
CA LYS A 585 16.51 2.16 19.10
C LYS A 585 16.54 0.67 18.80
N ARG A 586 16.24 -0.16 19.80
CA ARG A 586 16.17 -1.63 19.67
C ARG A 586 15.07 -2.05 18.70
N PHE A 587 13.88 -1.47 18.82
CA PHE A 587 12.74 -1.85 17.98
C PHE A 587 12.91 -1.43 16.52
N LYS A 588 13.53 -0.27 16.26
CA LYS A 588 13.90 0.18 14.90
C LYS A 588 14.96 -0.72 14.25
N ASN A 589 15.80 -1.38 15.04
CA ASN A 589 16.78 -2.32 14.52
C ASN A 589 16.10 -3.65 14.11
N PHE A 590 16.17 -3.97 12.83
CA PHE A 590 15.57 -5.19 12.27
C PHE A 590 16.17 -6.46 12.89
N ASP A 591 17.49 -6.49 13.05
CA ASP A 591 18.23 -7.65 13.55
C ASP A 591 18.12 -7.85 15.07
N ASP A 592 17.53 -6.88 15.80
CA ASP A 592 17.29 -7.00 17.24
C ASP A 592 16.20 -8.06 17.54
N SER A 593 16.37 -8.73 18.67
CA SER A 593 15.47 -9.76 19.20
C SER A 593 14.10 -9.21 19.62
N LEU A 594 13.99 -7.92 19.95
CA LEU A 594 12.72 -7.26 20.29
C LEU A 594 11.78 -7.21 19.07
N LYS A 595 10.78 -8.11 18.99
CA LYS A 595 9.88 -8.23 17.81
C LYS A 595 8.49 -7.65 18.02
N LEU A 596 7.98 -7.58 19.25
CA LEU A 596 6.63 -7.06 19.55
C LEU A 596 6.67 -5.88 20.51
N VAL A 597 5.79 -4.90 20.31
CA VAL A 597 5.62 -3.79 21.26
C VAL A 597 4.15 -3.56 21.58
N ILE A 598 3.87 -3.27 22.84
CA ILE A 598 2.51 -3.03 23.35
C ILE A 598 2.39 -1.54 23.69
N VAL A 599 1.46 -0.87 23.02
CA VAL A 599 1.27 0.58 23.12
C VAL A 599 -0.17 0.92 23.50
N CYS A 600 -0.37 2.16 23.97
CA CYS A 600 -1.69 2.74 24.22
C CYS A 600 -1.93 3.96 23.32
N ASP A 601 -1.22 5.06 23.57
CA ASP A 601 -1.30 6.30 22.77
C ASP A 601 0.05 6.71 22.17
N MET A 602 1.15 6.21 22.73
CA MET A 602 2.50 6.42 22.22
C MET A 602 2.70 5.65 20.92
N TRP A 603 3.57 6.18 20.05
CA TRP A 603 3.98 5.57 18.77
C TRP A 603 2.88 5.35 17.72
N LEU A 604 1.62 5.71 18.00
CA LEU A 604 0.57 5.79 16.98
C LEU A 604 0.80 6.97 16.02
N THR A 605 1.49 8.00 16.50
CA THR A 605 1.88 9.20 15.75
C THR A 605 3.40 9.37 15.76
N GLY A 606 3.96 9.89 14.67
CA GLY A 606 5.40 10.17 14.53
C GLY A 606 6.31 8.96 14.34
N PHE A 607 6.09 7.86 15.06
CA PHE A 607 7.01 6.73 15.07
C PHE A 607 7.09 5.98 13.72
N ASP A 608 8.30 5.79 13.20
CA ASP A 608 8.53 5.19 11.89
C ASP A 608 9.42 3.94 11.99
N VAL A 609 8.86 2.79 11.61
CA VAL A 609 9.52 1.48 11.62
C VAL A 609 9.14 0.76 10.33
N PRO A 610 10.00 0.81 9.29
CA PRO A 610 9.72 0.18 8.00
C PRO A 610 9.37 -1.32 8.10
N SER A 611 10.05 -2.03 8.99
CA SER A 611 9.88 -3.48 9.24
C SER A 611 8.60 -3.87 10.00
N LEU A 612 7.77 -2.90 10.41
CA LEU A 612 6.49 -3.18 11.07
C LEU A 612 5.48 -3.71 10.04
N HIS A 613 5.15 -5.00 10.10
CA HIS A 613 4.26 -5.62 9.11
C HIS A 613 2.82 -5.82 9.61
N THR A 614 2.61 -6.03 10.91
CA THR A 614 1.28 -6.27 11.48
C THR A 614 0.99 -5.34 12.66
N MET A 615 -0.21 -4.78 12.69
CA MET A 615 -0.76 -4.04 13.82
C MET A 615 -2.02 -4.73 14.34
N TYR A 616 -2.00 -5.11 15.61
CA TYR A 616 -3.10 -5.71 16.35
C TYR A 616 -3.85 -4.62 17.12
N ILE A 617 -5.13 -4.42 16.83
CA ILE A 617 -5.92 -3.32 17.40
C ILE A 617 -6.97 -3.89 18.37
N ASP A 618 -6.81 -3.54 19.64
CA ASP A 618 -7.78 -3.76 20.71
C ASP A 618 -8.13 -2.41 21.39
N LYS A 619 -8.46 -1.43 20.55
CA LYS A 619 -8.80 -0.07 20.96
C LYS A 619 -9.81 0.54 19.99
N PRO A 620 -10.90 1.18 20.47
CA PRO A 620 -11.87 1.82 19.60
C PRO A 620 -11.29 3.13 19.03
N LEU A 621 -10.55 3.01 17.94
CA LEU A 621 -9.97 4.14 17.22
C LEU A 621 -10.99 4.76 16.25
N LYS A 622 -10.98 6.09 16.13
CA LYS A 622 -11.88 6.87 15.28
C LYS A 622 -11.12 7.93 14.46
N ASN A 623 -11.71 8.34 13.34
CA ASN A 623 -11.29 9.50 12.52
C ASN A 623 -9.79 9.52 12.19
N HIS A 624 -9.13 10.66 12.39
CA HIS A 624 -7.72 10.86 12.02
C HIS A 624 -6.76 9.99 12.83
N THR A 625 -7.05 9.71 14.11
CA THR A 625 -6.21 8.84 14.95
C THR A 625 -6.14 7.43 14.38
N LEU A 626 -7.25 6.94 13.82
CA LEU A 626 -7.30 5.65 13.13
C LEU A 626 -6.40 5.66 11.88
N MET A 627 -6.54 6.68 11.01
CA MET A 627 -5.72 6.81 9.81
C MET A 627 -4.22 6.93 10.12
N GLN A 628 -3.86 7.66 11.17
CA GLN A 628 -2.46 7.83 11.60
C GLN A 628 -1.86 6.53 12.14
N ALA A 629 -2.65 5.71 12.85
CA ALA A 629 -2.22 4.43 13.38
C ALA A 629 -2.04 3.39 12.26
N ILE A 630 -3.02 3.22 11.37
CA ILE A 630 -2.93 2.22 10.29
C ILE A 630 -1.80 2.54 9.29
N ALA A 631 -1.50 3.83 9.08
CA ALA A 631 -0.40 4.25 8.21
C ALA A 631 1.01 3.97 8.83
N ARG A 632 1.11 3.27 9.95
CA ARG A 632 2.40 2.78 10.47
C ARG A 632 2.84 1.50 9.77
N VAL A 633 1.90 0.69 9.29
CA VAL A 633 2.20 -0.58 8.61
C VAL A 633 2.37 -0.42 7.09
N ASN A 634 2.22 0.78 6.53
CA ASN A 634 2.28 1.00 5.06
C ASN A 634 3.67 1.35 4.51
N ARG A 635 4.73 1.24 5.33
CA ARG A 635 6.09 1.57 4.90
C ARG A 635 6.71 0.45 4.08
N ILE A 636 7.43 0.84 3.02
CA ILE A 636 8.22 -0.06 2.18
C ILE A 636 9.37 -0.60 3.01
N PHE A 637 9.58 -1.91 2.96
CA PHE A 637 10.71 -2.55 3.60
C PHE A 637 10.95 -3.92 2.95
N ARG A 638 12.09 -4.08 2.27
CA ARG A 638 12.46 -5.33 1.59
C ARG A 638 11.26 -5.88 0.80
N ASP A 639 10.92 -7.14 1.01
CA ASP A 639 9.88 -7.88 0.28
C ASP A 639 8.50 -7.80 0.92
N LYS A 640 8.29 -6.85 1.84
CA LYS A 640 7.01 -6.71 2.53
C LYS A 640 5.90 -6.40 1.51
N PRO A 641 4.94 -7.32 1.33
CA PRO A 641 3.90 -7.18 0.29
C PRO A 641 2.79 -6.19 0.69
N GLY A 642 2.71 -5.84 1.97
CA GLY A 642 1.70 -4.95 2.54
C GLY A 642 1.74 -4.92 4.06
N GLY A 643 1.00 -3.98 4.64
CA GLY A 643 0.72 -3.94 6.07
C GLY A 643 -0.58 -4.66 6.40
N LEU A 644 -0.63 -5.42 7.50
CA LEU A 644 -1.85 -6.07 7.97
C LEU A 644 -2.38 -5.41 9.26
N ILE A 645 -3.67 -5.07 9.26
CA ILE A 645 -4.42 -4.64 10.43
C ILE A 645 -5.30 -5.80 10.88
N VAL A 646 -5.06 -6.28 12.11
CA VAL A 646 -5.89 -7.30 12.77
C VAL A 646 -6.71 -6.62 13.85
N ASP A 647 -8.04 -6.70 13.75
CA ASP A 647 -8.96 -5.95 14.59
C ASP A 647 -9.81 -6.86 15.49
N TYR A 648 -9.66 -6.70 16.82
CA TYR A 648 -10.37 -7.50 17.83
C TYR A 648 -11.62 -6.84 18.39
N ILE A 649 -11.90 -5.58 18.02
CA ILE A 649 -12.99 -4.77 18.60
C ILE A 649 -14.07 -4.39 17.58
N GLY A 650 -13.72 -4.25 16.29
CA GLY A 650 -14.67 -3.90 15.23
C GLY A 650 -14.62 -2.42 14.84
N ILE A 651 -13.47 -1.94 14.40
CA ILE A 651 -13.26 -0.59 13.87
C ILE A 651 -13.65 -0.46 12.39
N ALA A 652 -14.12 -1.52 11.73
CA ALA A 652 -14.45 -1.54 10.29
C ALA A 652 -15.36 -0.37 9.87
N ASP A 653 -16.42 -0.07 10.63
CA ASP A 653 -17.34 1.02 10.28
C ASP A 653 -16.73 2.40 10.53
N ASN A 654 -15.94 2.55 11.60
CA ASN A 654 -15.16 3.78 11.85
C ASN A 654 -14.13 3.99 10.74
N LEU A 655 -13.59 2.92 10.19
CA LEU A 655 -12.64 2.92 9.10
C LEU A 655 -13.30 3.31 7.78
N LYS A 656 -14.45 2.70 7.45
CA LYS A 656 -15.28 3.10 6.29
C LYS A 656 -15.69 4.57 6.38
N LYS A 657 -16.11 5.04 7.56
CA LYS A 657 -16.41 6.45 7.82
C LYS A 657 -15.17 7.34 7.63
N ALA A 658 -14.00 6.95 8.14
CA ALA A 658 -12.76 7.72 7.95
C ALA A 658 -12.31 7.77 6.47
N LEU A 659 -12.50 6.68 5.73
CA LEU A 659 -12.24 6.60 4.30
C LEU A 659 -13.29 7.31 3.43
N SER A 660 -14.48 7.59 3.96
CA SER A 660 -15.56 8.27 3.23
C SER A 660 -15.22 9.67 2.73
N ILE A 661 -14.21 10.30 3.34
CA ILE A 661 -13.66 11.59 2.96
C ILE A 661 -12.87 11.51 1.63
N TYR A 662 -12.40 10.32 1.25
CA TYR A 662 -11.69 10.05 0.00
C TYR A 662 -12.69 9.69 -1.12
N SER A 663 -12.26 9.80 -2.38
CA SER A 663 -13.11 9.50 -3.55
C SER A 663 -13.61 8.04 -3.55
N ALA A 664 -14.67 7.77 -4.30
CA ALA A 664 -15.31 6.45 -4.33
C ALA A 664 -14.38 5.32 -4.79
N ASP A 665 -13.46 5.63 -5.70
CA ASP A 665 -12.47 4.69 -6.22
C ASP A 665 -11.39 4.39 -5.16
N ILE A 666 -10.97 5.42 -4.40
CA ILE A 666 -10.01 5.28 -3.30
C ILE A 666 -10.57 4.43 -2.16
N ARG A 667 -11.87 4.52 -1.88
CA ARG A 667 -12.52 3.74 -0.82
C ARG A 667 -12.44 2.23 -1.04
N LYS A 668 -12.52 1.77 -2.30
CA LYS A 668 -12.47 0.34 -2.62
C LYS A 668 -11.06 -0.24 -2.54
N GLU A 669 -10.04 0.58 -2.79
CA GLU A 669 -8.65 0.12 -2.92
C GLU A 669 -7.78 0.40 -1.69
N ALA A 670 -8.13 1.38 -0.85
CA ALA A 670 -7.28 1.78 0.29
C ALA A 670 -7.18 0.72 1.40
N LEU A 671 -8.19 -0.15 1.52
CA LEU A 671 -8.27 -1.23 2.50
C LEU A 671 -8.95 -2.44 1.87
N ILE A 672 -8.13 -3.41 1.50
CA ILE A 672 -8.60 -4.62 0.83
C ILE A 672 -8.98 -5.63 1.91
N PRO A 673 -10.24 -6.08 1.99
CA PRO A 673 -10.63 -7.14 2.90
C PRO A 673 -9.80 -8.39 2.62
N LEU A 674 -9.31 -9.06 3.66
CA LEU A 674 -8.48 -10.26 3.47
C LEU A 674 -9.17 -11.32 2.62
N LYS A 675 -10.50 -11.43 2.69
CA LYS A 675 -11.29 -12.35 1.87
C LYS A 675 -11.14 -12.12 0.36
N GLU A 676 -11.13 -10.87 -0.10
CA GLU A 676 -10.93 -10.56 -1.52
C GLU A 676 -9.50 -10.93 -1.98
N VAL A 677 -8.53 -10.83 -1.07
CA VAL A 677 -7.15 -11.27 -1.31
C VAL A 677 -7.07 -12.79 -1.39
N ILE A 678 -7.80 -13.51 -0.52
CA ILE A 678 -7.92 -14.97 -0.56
C ILE A 678 -8.54 -15.41 -1.89
N ASP A 679 -9.63 -14.77 -2.32
CA ASP A 679 -10.28 -15.10 -3.59
C ASP A 679 -9.33 -14.90 -4.77
N LYS A 680 -8.59 -13.78 -4.81
CA LYS A 680 -7.55 -13.53 -5.82
C LYS A 680 -6.38 -14.51 -5.71
N MET A 681 -5.96 -14.88 -4.51
CA MET A 681 -4.91 -15.88 -4.28
C MET A 681 -5.33 -17.23 -4.86
N MET A 682 -6.58 -17.65 -4.61
CA MET A 682 -7.13 -18.88 -5.15
C MET A 682 -7.27 -18.84 -6.66
N GLU A 683 -7.71 -17.71 -7.24
CA GLU A 683 -7.73 -17.50 -8.70
C GLU A 683 -6.34 -17.68 -9.30
N LYS A 684 -5.31 -17.05 -8.70
CA LYS A 684 -3.91 -17.18 -9.16
C LYS A 684 -3.38 -18.58 -8.94
N TYR A 685 -3.76 -19.24 -7.85
CA TYR A 685 -3.45 -20.65 -7.59
C TYR A 685 -4.03 -21.53 -8.69
N ASP A 686 -5.30 -21.38 -9.06
CA ASP A 686 -5.96 -22.15 -10.10
C ASP A 686 -5.31 -21.92 -11.47
N ILE A 687 -4.95 -20.68 -11.79
CA ILE A 687 -4.21 -20.34 -13.02
C ILE A 687 -2.88 -21.08 -13.05
N VAL A 688 -2.07 -20.99 -11.99
CA VAL A 688 -0.75 -21.65 -11.92
C VAL A 688 -0.90 -23.17 -11.92
N TYR A 689 -1.84 -23.73 -11.16
CA TYR A 689 -2.13 -25.16 -11.11
C TYR A 689 -2.56 -25.69 -12.48
N SER A 690 -3.39 -24.94 -13.22
CA SER A 690 -3.81 -25.29 -14.57
C SER A 690 -2.66 -25.36 -15.59
N MET A 691 -1.51 -24.74 -15.31
CA MET A 691 -0.32 -24.86 -16.17
C MET A 691 0.37 -26.23 -16.02
N PHE A 692 0.12 -26.96 -14.93
CA PHE A 692 0.63 -28.32 -14.70
C PHE A 692 -0.30 -29.42 -15.22
N ASN A 693 -1.26 -29.06 -16.08
CA ASN A 693 -2.37 -29.91 -16.51
C ASN A 693 -1.97 -31.35 -16.89
N GLY A 694 -2.40 -32.32 -16.06
CA GLY A 694 -2.12 -33.76 -16.21
C GLY A 694 -1.08 -34.32 -15.22
N ILE A 695 -0.58 -33.49 -14.29
CA ILE A 695 0.35 -33.90 -13.23
C ILE A 695 -0.35 -33.82 -11.88
N ASP A 696 -0.36 -34.94 -11.14
CA ASP A 696 -0.80 -34.94 -9.75
C ASP A 696 0.32 -34.43 -8.84
N LEU A 697 0.08 -33.27 -8.23
CA LEU A 697 0.99 -32.62 -7.30
C LEU A 697 0.63 -32.92 -5.83
N SER A 698 -0.51 -33.58 -5.61
CA SER A 698 -1.02 -33.90 -4.29
C SER A 698 -0.05 -34.86 -3.59
N ASN A 699 0.47 -34.49 -2.41
CA ASN A 699 1.42 -35.28 -1.62
C ASN A 699 2.82 -35.48 -2.21
N TRP A 700 3.34 -34.57 -3.06
CA TRP A 700 4.71 -34.67 -3.60
C TRP A 700 5.79 -34.86 -2.50
N LYS A 701 5.58 -34.32 -1.30
CA LYS A 701 6.49 -34.49 -0.13
C LYS A 701 6.63 -35.93 0.37
N LYS A 702 5.66 -36.79 0.07
CA LYS A 702 5.65 -38.21 0.49
C LYS A 702 6.26 -39.15 -0.56
N LEU A 703 6.66 -38.64 -1.73
CA LEU A 703 7.27 -39.43 -2.78
C LEU A 703 8.73 -39.79 -2.44
N GLU A 704 9.16 -40.98 -2.88
CA GLU A 704 10.58 -41.33 -2.84
C GLU A 704 11.41 -40.36 -3.69
N LYS A 705 12.65 -40.06 -3.26
CA LYS A 705 13.53 -39.06 -3.88
C LYS A 705 13.67 -39.23 -5.41
N GLY A 706 13.75 -40.47 -5.88
CA GLY A 706 13.85 -40.78 -7.32
C GLY A 706 12.58 -40.45 -8.11
N ASN A 707 11.40 -40.69 -7.52
CA ASN A 707 10.12 -40.37 -8.15
C ASN A 707 9.79 -38.88 -8.06
N LEU A 708 10.18 -38.20 -6.97
CA LEU A 708 10.07 -36.75 -6.85
C LEU A 708 10.91 -36.03 -7.91
N ALA A 709 12.14 -36.48 -8.18
CA ALA A 709 12.97 -35.89 -9.23
C ALA A 709 12.35 -36.04 -10.63
N ARG A 710 11.71 -37.19 -10.91
CA ARG A 710 10.96 -37.43 -12.17
C ARG A 710 9.75 -36.52 -12.28
N LEU A 711 8.94 -36.43 -11.21
CA LEU A 711 7.79 -35.54 -11.14
C LEU A 711 8.19 -34.08 -11.37
N PHE A 712 9.26 -33.64 -10.71
CA PHE A 712 9.80 -32.29 -10.86
C PHE A 712 10.26 -31.98 -12.29
N HIS A 713 11.00 -32.91 -12.91
CA HIS A 713 11.43 -32.78 -14.30
C HIS A 713 10.24 -32.75 -15.28
N GLN A 714 9.24 -33.60 -15.07
CA GLN A 714 8.01 -33.63 -15.85
C GLN A 714 7.22 -32.32 -15.70
N ALA A 715 7.14 -31.79 -14.48
CA ALA A 715 6.48 -30.53 -14.16
C ALA A 715 7.14 -29.35 -14.86
N VAL A 716 8.47 -29.23 -14.80
CA VAL A 716 9.23 -28.20 -15.52
C VAL A 716 8.97 -28.28 -17.02
N ASN A 717 9.09 -29.48 -17.61
CA ASN A 717 8.84 -29.67 -19.05
C ASN A 717 7.42 -29.30 -19.45
N THR A 718 6.42 -29.67 -18.65
CA THR A 718 5.00 -29.40 -18.97
C THR A 718 4.70 -27.90 -18.96
N VAL A 719 5.33 -27.15 -18.07
CA VAL A 719 5.15 -25.69 -17.97
C VAL A 719 5.82 -24.94 -19.12
N ILE A 720 6.98 -25.43 -19.60
CA ILE A 720 7.76 -24.71 -20.63
C ILE A 720 7.50 -25.17 -22.06
N THR A 721 6.79 -26.28 -22.29
CA THR A 721 6.58 -26.85 -23.63
C THR A 721 5.16 -26.68 -24.13
N ASP A 722 5.00 -26.50 -25.43
CA ASP A 722 3.68 -26.56 -26.06
C ASP A 722 3.22 -28.01 -26.26
N LYS A 723 1.98 -28.32 -25.85
CA LYS A 723 1.40 -29.67 -25.92
C LYS A 723 1.24 -30.20 -27.35
N HIS A 724 1.14 -29.33 -28.36
CA HIS A 724 0.94 -29.73 -29.76
C HIS A 724 2.24 -29.77 -30.55
N SER A 725 3.18 -28.84 -30.29
CA SER A 725 4.44 -28.78 -31.05
C SER A 725 5.63 -29.49 -30.37
N GLY A 726 5.58 -29.70 -29.05
CA GLY A 726 6.70 -30.26 -28.27
C GLY A 726 7.92 -29.33 -28.17
N VAL A 727 7.80 -28.09 -28.65
CA VAL A 727 8.84 -27.07 -28.61
C VAL A 727 8.67 -26.19 -27.36
N ILE A 728 9.76 -25.58 -26.90
CA ILE A 728 9.74 -24.61 -25.82
C ILE A 728 8.88 -23.41 -26.22
N ASP A 729 7.91 -23.08 -25.38
CA ASP A 729 6.97 -21.97 -25.51
C ASP A 729 7.39 -20.86 -24.54
N GLU A 730 8.05 -19.83 -25.08
CA GLU A 730 8.54 -18.70 -24.28
C GLU A 730 7.39 -17.86 -23.68
N ASP A 731 6.20 -17.85 -24.28
CA ASP A 731 5.04 -17.12 -23.75
C ASP A 731 4.43 -17.83 -22.53
N LYS A 732 4.28 -19.16 -22.57
CA LYS A 732 3.85 -19.93 -21.39
C LYS A 732 4.83 -19.82 -20.23
N LYS A 733 6.12 -19.89 -20.55
CA LYS A 733 7.21 -19.76 -19.58
C LYS A 733 7.18 -18.39 -18.89
N ARG A 734 7.00 -17.29 -19.65
CA ARG A 734 6.80 -15.94 -19.11
C ARG A 734 5.56 -15.86 -18.23
N ARG A 735 4.42 -16.32 -18.74
CA ARG A 735 3.15 -16.31 -18.03
C ARG A 735 3.23 -17.07 -16.70
N PHE A 736 3.90 -18.21 -16.66
CA PHE A 736 4.12 -18.95 -15.43
C PHE A 736 4.94 -18.16 -14.40
N ILE A 737 6.02 -17.50 -14.82
CA ILE A 737 6.86 -16.69 -13.93
C ILE A 737 6.06 -15.52 -13.34
N GLU A 738 5.27 -14.83 -14.16
CA GLU A 738 4.44 -13.70 -13.74
C GLU A 738 3.32 -14.12 -12.77
N GLU A 739 2.54 -15.13 -13.15
CA GLU A 739 1.40 -15.60 -12.35
C GLU A 739 1.86 -16.25 -11.03
N SER A 740 2.96 -17.02 -11.06
CA SER A 740 3.56 -17.56 -9.84
C SER A 740 4.10 -16.46 -8.93
N ALA A 741 4.74 -15.42 -9.47
CA ALA A 741 5.19 -14.27 -8.68
C ALA A 741 4.02 -13.53 -8.00
N ALA A 742 2.91 -13.34 -8.70
CA ALA A 742 1.69 -12.76 -8.14
C ALA A 742 1.11 -13.65 -7.03
N LEU A 743 1.03 -14.98 -7.26
CA LEU A 743 0.58 -15.95 -6.27
C LEU A 743 1.43 -15.90 -4.99
N TYR A 744 2.77 -15.85 -5.08
CA TYR A 744 3.62 -15.79 -3.87
C TYR A 744 3.39 -14.55 -3.04
N LYS A 745 3.22 -13.38 -3.69
CA LYS A 745 2.93 -12.12 -2.98
C LYS A 745 1.63 -12.23 -2.20
N LEU A 746 0.57 -12.75 -2.84
CA LEU A 746 -0.74 -12.95 -2.21
C LEU A 746 -0.71 -14.03 -1.12
N PHE A 747 0.00 -15.13 -1.36
CA PHE A 747 0.17 -16.21 -0.39
C PHE A 747 0.86 -15.73 0.89
N ALA A 748 1.96 -14.98 0.76
CA ALA A 748 2.67 -14.39 1.89
C ALA A 748 1.79 -13.39 2.67
N LEU A 749 0.86 -12.71 1.98
CA LEU A 749 -0.12 -11.83 2.62
C LEU A 749 -1.19 -12.59 3.41
N VAL A 750 -1.64 -13.74 2.92
CA VAL A 750 -2.77 -14.48 3.51
C VAL A 750 -2.34 -15.41 4.64
N MET A 751 -1.10 -15.91 4.65
CA MET A 751 -0.60 -16.76 5.74
C MET A 751 -0.72 -16.06 7.10
N PRO A 752 -1.28 -16.69 8.16
CA PRO A 752 -1.51 -18.13 8.33
C PRO A 752 -2.96 -18.62 8.10
N HIS A 753 -3.78 -17.91 7.31
CA HIS A 753 -5.18 -18.30 7.09
C HIS A 753 -5.32 -19.73 6.53
N SER A 754 -6.42 -20.43 6.86
CA SER A 754 -6.67 -21.84 6.51
C SER A 754 -6.51 -22.14 5.02
N GLU A 755 -7.04 -21.27 4.16
CA GLU A 755 -7.04 -21.37 2.71
C GLU A 755 -5.62 -21.32 2.15
N ALA A 756 -4.77 -20.43 2.67
CA ALA A 756 -3.34 -20.43 2.32
C ALA A 756 -2.64 -21.68 2.87
N HIS A 757 -2.97 -22.11 4.09
CA HIS A 757 -2.40 -23.33 4.66
C HIS A 757 -2.73 -24.58 3.82
N HIS A 758 -3.91 -24.65 3.21
CA HIS A 758 -4.32 -25.79 2.37
C HIS A 758 -3.52 -25.93 1.08
N ILE A 759 -3.05 -24.83 0.50
CA ILE A 759 -2.28 -24.82 -0.77
C ILE A 759 -0.77 -24.69 -0.57
N ARG A 760 -0.30 -24.68 0.69
CA ARG A 760 1.08 -24.35 1.06
C ARG A 760 2.11 -25.27 0.38
N ASP A 761 1.84 -26.57 0.38
CA ASP A 761 2.77 -27.56 -0.15
C ASP A 761 2.89 -27.44 -1.68
N GLU A 762 1.79 -27.20 -2.36
CA GLU A 762 1.73 -26.99 -3.81
C GLU A 762 2.43 -25.68 -4.21
N VAL A 763 2.19 -24.60 -3.47
CA VAL A 763 2.85 -23.30 -3.69
C VAL A 763 4.38 -23.43 -3.54
N GLU A 764 4.87 -24.19 -2.55
CA GLU A 764 6.29 -24.50 -2.40
C GLU A 764 6.85 -25.25 -3.63
N PHE A 765 6.10 -26.21 -4.16
CA PHE A 765 6.49 -26.94 -5.37
C PHE A 765 6.55 -26.03 -6.60
N PHE A 766 5.54 -25.18 -6.80
CA PHE A 766 5.54 -24.19 -7.88
C PHE A 766 6.79 -23.30 -7.83
N GLN A 767 7.26 -22.98 -6.61
CA GLN A 767 8.38 -22.07 -6.43
C GLN A 767 9.67 -22.74 -6.87
N ALA A 768 9.85 -24.00 -6.50
CA ALA A 768 10.97 -24.81 -6.95
C ALA A 768 11.00 -24.92 -8.49
N VAL A 769 9.84 -25.11 -9.13
CA VAL A 769 9.73 -25.16 -10.60
C VAL A 769 10.11 -23.81 -11.23
N LYS A 770 9.60 -22.69 -10.71
CA LYS A 770 9.94 -21.34 -11.18
C LYS A 770 11.44 -21.06 -11.09
N LEU A 771 12.06 -21.42 -9.97
CA LEU A 771 13.51 -21.29 -9.75
C LEU A 771 14.31 -22.06 -10.81
N GLN A 772 13.89 -23.28 -11.14
CA GLN A 772 14.54 -24.09 -12.15
C GLN A 772 14.40 -23.48 -13.54
N ILE A 773 13.22 -22.96 -13.88
CA ILE A 773 12.98 -22.27 -15.16
C ILE A 773 13.85 -21.00 -15.26
N ARG A 774 13.94 -20.21 -14.18
CA ARG A 774 14.84 -19.04 -14.11
C ARG A 774 16.31 -19.42 -14.30
N LYS A 775 16.77 -20.52 -13.71
CA LYS A 775 18.14 -21.04 -13.92
C LYS A 775 18.40 -21.49 -15.35
N MET A 776 17.39 -21.98 -16.07
CA MET A 776 17.51 -22.31 -17.50
C MET A 776 17.62 -21.05 -18.38
N MET A 777 17.07 -19.91 -17.93
CA MET A 777 17.14 -18.62 -18.62
C MET A 777 18.47 -17.89 -18.41
N ALA A 778 19.01 -17.96 -17.20
CA ALA A 778 20.32 -17.42 -16.86
C ALA A 778 21.40 -18.32 -17.47
N GLY A 779 22.32 -17.74 -18.26
CA GLY A 779 23.56 -18.44 -18.64
C GLY A 779 24.45 -18.76 -17.42
N PRO A 780 25.70 -19.22 -17.60
CA PRO A 780 26.62 -19.55 -16.51
C PRO A 780 27.15 -18.30 -15.76
N SER A 781 26.24 -17.48 -15.24
CA SER A 781 26.51 -16.22 -14.56
C SER A 781 25.79 -16.23 -13.20
N LYS A 782 26.44 -15.66 -12.18
CA LYS A 782 25.99 -15.72 -10.78
C LYS A 782 24.56 -15.18 -10.60
N PRO A 783 23.79 -15.78 -9.68
CA PRO A 783 22.40 -15.40 -9.40
C PRO A 783 22.23 -13.90 -9.09
N GLY A 784 21.13 -13.32 -9.58
CA GLY A 784 20.71 -11.92 -9.33
C GLY A 784 19.95 -11.76 -8.01
N PRO A 785 19.65 -10.51 -7.58
CA PRO A 785 19.01 -10.20 -6.29
C PRO A 785 17.58 -10.74 -6.14
N ASP A 786 16.91 -11.07 -7.23
CA ASP A 786 15.62 -11.79 -7.25
C ASP A 786 15.71 -13.15 -6.48
N ILE A 787 16.92 -13.71 -6.35
CA ILE A 787 17.18 -14.95 -5.62
C ILE A 787 17.34 -14.71 -4.11
N ASP A 788 17.68 -13.50 -3.65
CA ASP A 788 17.69 -13.17 -2.20
C ASP A 788 16.27 -13.02 -1.65
N ILE A 789 15.35 -12.46 -2.45
CA ILE A 789 13.90 -12.46 -2.17
C ILE A 789 13.38 -13.89 -2.03
N GLU A 790 13.75 -14.76 -2.97
CA GLU A 790 13.35 -16.18 -2.98
C GLU A 790 14.08 -17.00 -1.90
N SER A 791 15.29 -16.60 -1.47
CA SER A 791 16.04 -17.22 -0.37
C SER A 791 15.50 -16.83 1.01
N ALA A 792 15.08 -15.59 1.20
CA ALA A 792 14.35 -15.15 2.38
C ALA A 792 12.99 -15.86 2.46
N LEU A 793 12.25 -15.97 1.35
CA LEU A 793 11.02 -16.77 1.27
C LEU A 793 11.26 -18.25 1.57
N ARG A 794 12.39 -18.80 1.12
CA ARG A 794 12.81 -20.18 1.41
C ARG A 794 13.07 -20.38 2.91
N GLU A 795 13.70 -19.42 3.57
CA GLU A 795 13.82 -19.43 5.03
C GLU A 795 12.46 -19.35 5.71
N LEU A 796 11.55 -18.50 5.24
CA LEU A 796 10.20 -18.32 5.78
C LEU A 796 9.34 -19.59 5.67
N ILE A 797 9.41 -20.31 4.54
CA ILE A 797 8.74 -21.60 4.34
C ILE A 797 9.39 -22.70 5.18
N SER A 798 10.73 -22.67 5.33
CA SER A 798 11.48 -23.64 6.14
C SER A 798 11.30 -23.46 7.66
N LYS A 799 11.17 -22.22 8.16
CA LYS A 799 10.97 -21.89 9.58
C LYS A 799 9.54 -22.17 10.05
N SER A 800 8.55 -22.15 9.15
CA SER A 800 7.14 -22.50 9.43
C SER A 800 6.87 -24.01 9.52
N ILE A 801 7.92 -24.84 9.59
CA ILE A 801 7.85 -26.32 9.69
C ILE A 801 7.69 -26.80 11.16
N ALA A 802 7.77 -25.92 12.15
CA ALA A 802 7.78 -26.30 13.57
C ALA A 802 6.47 -25.96 14.33
N ALA A 803 5.34 -26.55 13.92
CA ALA A 803 4.19 -26.79 14.81
C ALA A 803 3.11 -27.63 14.09
N GLU A 804 3.31 -28.94 14.00
CA GLU A 804 2.22 -29.85 13.64
C GLU A 804 1.22 -29.96 14.81
N GLY A 805 -0.04 -29.64 14.55
CA GLY A 805 -1.15 -30.18 15.33
C GLY A 805 -2.27 -29.19 15.63
N VAL A 806 -3.24 -29.08 14.71
CA VAL A 806 -4.63 -28.85 15.13
C VAL A 806 -5.54 -29.78 14.33
N ILE A 807 -6.40 -30.46 15.08
CA ILE A 807 -7.36 -31.46 14.63
C ILE A 807 -8.50 -30.76 13.88
N ASP A 808 -8.68 -31.14 12.61
CA ASP A 808 -9.77 -30.69 11.75
C ASP A 808 -11.07 -31.44 12.10
N ILE A 809 -12.07 -30.68 12.55
CA ILE A 809 -13.38 -31.18 12.98
C ILE A 809 -14.27 -31.53 11.76
N PHE A 810 -13.83 -31.22 10.53
CA PHE A 810 -14.62 -31.44 9.30
C PHE A 810 -14.37 -32.79 8.59
N LYS A 811 -13.52 -33.68 9.14
CA LYS A 811 -13.21 -34.99 8.54
C LYS A 811 -14.33 -36.03 8.52
N MET A 812 -15.58 -35.68 8.83
CA MET A 812 -16.72 -36.61 8.80
C MET A 812 -17.51 -36.63 7.48
N LYS A 813 -17.19 -35.79 6.49
CA LYS A 813 -18.02 -35.68 5.27
C LYS A 813 -17.55 -36.51 4.06
N GLU A 814 -16.45 -37.23 4.16
CA GLU A 814 -15.94 -38.07 3.05
C GLU A 814 -16.25 -39.56 3.24
N LYS A 815 -17.52 -39.94 3.20
CA LYS A 815 -17.91 -41.29 2.77
C LYS A 815 -19.19 -41.23 1.95
N GLY A 816 -19.01 -41.40 0.63
CA GLY A 816 -19.94 -41.92 -0.39
C GLY A 816 -21.43 -41.62 -0.27
N LYS A 817 -22.00 -41.01 -1.32
CA LYS A 817 -23.47 -40.96 -1.56
C LYS A 817 -24.09 -42.36 -1.38
N PRO A 818 -25.22 -42.42 -0.68
CA PRO A 818 -26.50 -42.56 -1.37
C PRO A 818 -27.51 -41.48 -0.97
N ASP A 819 -28.48 -41.26 -1.85
CA ASP A 819 -29.65 -40.41 -1.65
C ASP A 819 -30.41 -40.73 -0.34
N ILE A 820 -30.91 -39.67 0.29
CA ILE A 820 -31.86 -39.66 1.41
C ILE A 820 -31.29 -40.14 2.76
N SER A 821 -30.66 -39.23 3.51
CA SER A 821 -31.01 -38.98 4.93
C SER A 821 -30.15 -37.85 5.56
N ILE A 822 -30.44 -36.60 5.21
CA ILE A 822 -29.83 -35.41 5.84
C ILE A 822 -30.78 -34.81 6.90
N PHE A 823 -31.98 -35.38 7.06
CA PHE A 823 -33.04 -34.92 7.98
C PHE A 823 -33.64 -36.06 8.84
N ASP A 824 -32.86 -37.09 9.16
CA ASP A 824 -33.31 -38.11 10.10
C ASP A 824 -33.64 -37.49 11.46
N GLU A 825 -34.68 -38.01 12.12
CA GLU A 825 -35.06 -37.54 13.46
C GLU A 825 -33.89 -37.70 14.45
N LYS A 826 -33.03 -38.70 14.26
CA LYS A 826 -31.79 -38.88 15.02
C LYS A 826 -30.80 -37.72 14.81
N PHE A 827 -30.60 -37.26 13.58
CA PHE A 827 -29.71 -36.13 13.28
C PHE A 827 -30.25 -34.82 13.86
N LEU A 828 -31.55 -34.55 13.70
CA LEU A 828 -32.19 -33.35 14.26
C LEU A 828 -32.16 -33.34 15.80
N GLU A 829 -32.26 -34.50 16.45
CA GLU A 829 -32.10 -34.63 17.90
C GLU A 829 -30.65 -34.47 18.37
N GLU A 830 -29.66 -34.92 17.59
CA GLU A 830 -28.24 -34.72 17.89
C GLU A 830 -27.82 -33.25 17.77
N VAL A 831 -28.34 -32.54 16.75
CA VAL A 831 -28.07 -31.11 16.56
C VAL A 831 -28.60 -30.26 17.72
N LYS A 832 -29.73 -30.65 18.35
CA LYS A 832 -30.21 -30.01 19.59
C LYS A 832 -29.27 -30.16 20.78
N LYS A 833 -28.43 -31.20 20.81
CA LYS A 833 -27.51 -31.54 21.91
C LYS A 833 -26.10 -30.99 21.73
N VAL A 834 -25.81 -30.30 20.62
CA VAL A 834 -24.47 -29.75 20.32
C VAL A 834 -24.10 -28.64 21.31
N LYS A 835 -22.89 -28.75 21.89
CA LYS A 835 -22.35 -27.81 22.89
C LYS A 835 -22.19 -26.38 22.37
N PHE A 836 -21.89 -26.22 21.08
CA PHE A 836 -21.70 -24.93 20.40
C PHE A 836 -22.89 -24.61 19.48
N LYS A 837 -23.91 -23.94 20.03
CA LYS A 837 -25.19 -23.67 19.34
C LYS A 837 -25.04 -22.84 18.05
N ASN A 838 -24.11 -21.90 18.01
CA ASN A 838 -23.91 -21.05 16.84
C ASN A 838 -23.30 -21.81 15.64
N VAL A 839 -22.46 -22.82 15.92
CA VAL A 839 -21.93 -23.72 14.88
C VAL A 839 -23.05 -24.61 14.34
N ALA A 840 -23.92 -25.10 15.21
CA ALA A 840 -25.10 -25.86 14.80
C ALA A 840 -26.04 -25.03 13.90
N ILE A 841 -26.25 -23.75 14.22
CA ILE A 841 -27.04 -22.82 13.39
C ILE A 841 -26.40 -22.66 12.01
N GLU A 842 -25.09 -22.43 11.93
CA GLU A 842 -24.41 -22.20 10.66
C GLU A 842 -24.42 -23.44 9.75
N VAL A 843 -24.25 -24.62 10.35
CA VAL A 843 -24.34 -25.90 9.64
C VAL A 843 -25.77 -26.17 9.17
N LEU A 844 -26.78 -25.99 10.02
CA LEU A 844 -28.18 -26.15 9.63
C LEU A 844 -28.59 -25.15 8.56
N ARG A 845 -28.17 -23.89 8.67
CA ARG A 845 -28.39 -22.82 7.69
C ARG A 845 -27.83 -23.22 6.33
N LYS A 846 -26.57 -23.65 6.29
CA LYS A 846 -25.91 -24.05 5.05
C LYS A 846 -26.59 -25.27 4.42
N LEU A 847 -26.89 -26.30 5.22
CA LEU A 847 -27.58 -27.50 4.75
C LEU A 847 -28.98 -27.17 4.21
N LEU A 848 -29.79 -26.38 4.92
CA LEU A 848 -31.12 -25.99 4.48
C LEU A 848 -31.09 -25.11 3.23
N ASN A 849 -30.17 -24.15 3.16
CA ASN A 849 -30.02 -23.27 2.01
C ASN A 849 -29.59 -24.06 0.75
N ASP A 850 -28.60 -24.96 0.87
CA ASP A 850 -28.16 -25.81 -0.24
C ASP A 850 -29.31 -26.70 -0.73
N GLU A 851 -30.07 -27.27 0.20
CA GLU A 851 -31.16 -28.22 -0.07
C GLU A 851 -32.41 -27.54 -0.66
N ILE A 852 -32.72 -26.32 -0.20
CA ILE A 852 -33.74 -25.44 -0.79
C ILE A 852 -33.30 -25.01 -2.18
N ARG A 853 -32.05 -24.57 -2.39
CA ARG A 853 -31.53 -24.15 -3.71
C ARG A 853 -31.57 -25.26 -4.75
N VAL A 854 -31.24 -26.48 -4.36
CA VAL A 854 -31.33 -27.66 -5.26
C VAL A 854 -32.78 -27.91 -5.67
N ARG A 855 -33.73 -27.78 -4.75
CA ARG A 855 -35.17 -27.98 -5.02
C ARG A 855 -35.86 -26.80 -5.69
N LEU A 856 -35.34 -25.59 -5.52
CA LEU A 856 -35.85 -24.37 -6.16
C LEU A 856 -35.72 -24.43 -7.69
N ARG A 857 -34.75 -25.20 -8.20
CA ARG A 857 -34.64 -25.54 -9.64
C ARG A 857 -35.78 -26.43 -10.13
N LYS A 858 -36.38 -27.24 -9.25
CA LYS A 858 -37.46 -28.18 -9.58
C LYS A 858 -38.84 -27.52 -9.45
N ASN A 859 -39.08 -26.76 -8.39
CA ASN A 859 -40.36 -26.07 -8.15
C ASN A 859 -40.10 -24.68 -7.55
N VAL A 860 -40.14 -23.65 -8.39
CA VAL A 860 -39.72 -22.29 -8.00
C VAL A 860 -40.67 -21.73 -6.95
N ILE A 861 -41.96 -22.01 -7.09
CA ILE A 861 -43.01 -21.39 -6.30
C ILE A 861 -43.04 -21.94 -4.87
N ARG A 862 -43.03 -23.26 -4.72
CA ARG A 862 -43.11 -23.89 -3.38
C ARG A 862 -41.86 -23.65 -2.53
N TYR A 863 -40.67 -23.65 -3.13
CA TYR A 863 -39.42 -23.50 -2.37
C TYR A 863 -38.97 -22.05 -2.22
N LYS A 864 -39.58 -21.10 -2.94
CA LYS A 864 -39.37 -19.66 -2.71
C LYS A 864 -39.97 -19.20 -1.38
N SER A 865 -41.17 -19.65 -1.02
CA SER A 865 -41.76 -19.31 0.29
C SER A 865 -40.95 -19.89 1.46
N LEU A 866 -40.39 -21.10 1.30
CA LEU A 866 -39.51 -21.72 2.31
C LEU A 866 -38.15 -21.02 2.40
N MET A 867 -37.65 -20.47 1.29
CA MET A 867 -36.46 -19.62 1.29
C MET A 867 -36.73 -18.31 2.03
N GLU A 868 -37.86 -17.66 1.81
CA GLU A 868 -38.25 -16.43 2.51
C GLU A 868 -38.39 -16.67 4.02
N ILE A 869 -38.93 -17.82 4.44
CA ILE A 869 -38.98 -18.21 5.86
C ILE A 869 -37.57 -18.42 6.43
N LEU A 870 -36.66 -19.07 5.68
CA LEU A 870 -35.26 -19.23 6.09
C LEU A 870 -34.58 -17.87 6.27
N GLU A 871 -34.76 -16.96 5.32
CA GLU A 871 -34.21 -15.60 5.35
C GLU A 871 -34.76 -14.80 6.54
N GLN A 872 -36.06 -14.89 6.83
CA GLN A 872 -36.66 -14.25 8.00
C GLN A 872 -36.11 -14.80 9.32
N ILE A 873 -35.91 -16.11 9.44
CA ILE A 873 -35.32 -16.72 10.65
C ILE A 873 -33.88 -16.25 10.83
N ILE A 874 -33.11 -16.11 9.74
CA ILE A 874 -31.75 -15.59 9.75
C ILE A 874 -31.74 -14.11 10.12
N GLU A 875 -32.61 -13.30 9.52
CA GLU A 875 -32.71 -11.86 9.79
C GLU A 875 -33.10 -11.59 11.25
N GLN A 876 -34.06 -12.35 11.80
CA GLN A 876 -34.42 -12.26 13.22
C GLN A 876 -33.26 -12.68 14.15
N TYR A 877 -32.39 -13.59 13.72
CA TYR A 877 -31.19 -13.98 14.46
C TYR A 877 -30.07 -12.94 14.37
N GLU A 878 -29.81 -12.41 13.18
CA GLU A 878 -28.80 -11.37 12.92
C GLU A 878 -29.17 -10.06 13.63
N ASN A 879 -30.46 -9.76 13.71
CA ASN A 879 -31.01 -8.64 14.48
C ASN A 879 -31.22 -8.95 15.98
N LYS A 880 -30.79 -10.13 16.46
CA LYS A 880 -30.89 -10.60 17.86
C LYS A 880 -32.30 -10.61 18.46
N ILE A 881 -33.35 -10.62 17.63
CA ILE A 881 -34.76 -10.65 18.04
C ILE A 881 -35.10 -12.01 18.69
N ILE A 882 -34.47 -13.09 18.21
CA ILE A 882 -34.62 -14.45 18.74
C ILE A 882 -33.28 -15.04 19.16
N ASN A 883 -33.27 -15.82 20.24
CA ASN A 883 -32.04 -16.42 20.78
C ASN A 883 -31.63 -17.70 20.03
N SER A 884 -30.37 -18.14 20.21
CA SER A 884 -29.83 -19.31 19.52
C SER A 884 -30.61 -20.62 19.75
N ALA A 885 -31.34 -20.76 20.85
CA ALA A 885 -32.18 -21.95 21.07
C ALA A 885 -33.45 -21.89 20.21
N GLN A 886 -34.09 -20.72 20.15
CA GLN A 886 -35.28 -20.46 19.33
C GLN A 886 -34.98 -20.62 17.82
N VAL A 887 -33.81 -20.14 17.37
CA VAL A 887 -33.37 -20.26 15.98
C VAL A 887 -33.18 -21.71 15.57
N ILE A 888 -32.53 -22.52 16.41
CA ILE A 888 -32.36 -23.95 16.16
C ILE A 888 -33.73 -24.64 16.05
N GLU A 889 -34.70 -24.28 16.90
CA GLU A 889 -36.05 -24.85 16.80
C GLU A 889 -36.79 -24.45 15.52
N ASN A 890 -36.70 -23.17 15.13
CA ASN A 890 -37.31 -22.67 13.90
C ASN A 890 -36.67 -23.31 12.65
N LEU A 891 -35.35 -23.48 12.62
CA LEU A 891 -34.65 -24.17 11.53
C LEU A 891 -35.01 -25.66 11.47
N ILE A 892 -35.20 -26.32 12.61
CA ILE A 892 -35.68 -27.71 12.67
C ILE A 892 -37.13 -27.81 12.19
N ALA A 893 -37.98 -26.84 12.52
CA ALA A 893 -39.36 -26.78 12.02
C ALA A 893 -39.39 -26.64 10.49
N LEU A 894 -38.57 -25.75 9.94
CA LEU A 894 -38.41 -25.58 8.50
C LEU A 894 -37.92 -26.86 7.82
N ALA A 895 -36.96 -27.58 8.42
CA ALA A 895 -36.51 -28.88 7.92
C ALA A 895 -37.64 -29.92 7.84
N LYS A 896 -38.56 -29.93 8.82
CA LYS A 896 -39.75 -30.80 8.81
C LYS A 896 -40.77 -30.39 7.75
N GLU A 897 -40.91 -29.10 7.49
CA GLU A 897 -41.81 -28.55 6.48
C GLU A 897 -41.36 -28.88 5.05
N ILE A 898 -40.05 -28.81 4.78
CA ILE A 898 -39.46 -29.29 3.51
C ILE A 898 -39.79 -30.77 3.28
N ARG A 899 -39.75 -31.59 4.34
CA ARG A 899 -40.05 -33.02 4.25
C ARG A 899 -41.54 -33.33 4.05
N SER A 900 -42.44 -32.56 4.66
CA SER A 900 -43.89 -32.74 4.46
C SER A 900 -44.32 -32.31 3.06
N ALA A 901 -43.69 -31.25 2.52
CA ALA A 901 -43.85 -30.83 1.14
C ALA A 901 -43.50 -31.95 0.15
N ASP A 902 -42.41 -32.69 0.38
CA ASP A 902 -41.99 -33.80 -0.48
C ASP A 902 -43.03 -34.96 -0.45
N LYS A 903 -43.55 -35.33 0.73
CA LYS A 903 -44.60 -36.38 0.87
C LYS A 903 -45.94 -36.01 0.22
N SER A 904 -46.29 -34.72 0.20
CA SER A 904 -47.56 -34.26 -0.39
C SER A 904 -47.62 -34.50 -1.91
N THR A 905 -46.46 -34.50 -2.56
CA THR A 905 -46.30 -34.75 -4.00
C THR A 905 -46.56 -36.21 -4.37
N GLU A 906 -46.11 -37.16 -3.53
CA GLU A 906 -46.36 -38.60 -3.69
C GLU A 906 -47.85 -38.96 -3.55
N ILE A 907 -48.56 -38.32 -2.61
CA ILE A 907 -49.98 -38.59 -2.31
C ILE A 907 -50.90 -38.17 -3.47
N LEU A 908 -50.55 -37.13 -4.22
CA LEU A 908 -51.34 -36.60 -5.34
C LEU A 908 -51.16 -37.41 -6.65
N GLY A 909 -50.19 -38.33 -6.69
CA GLY A 909 -49.91 -39.16 -7.87
C GLY A 909 -49.59 -38.36 -9.13
N LEU A 910 -48.84 -37.26 -8.97
CA LEU A 910 -48.35 -36.37 -10.02
C LEU A 910 -46.85 -36.60 -10.19
N THR A 911 -46.32 -36.44 -11.41
CA THR A 911 -44.87 -36.43 -11.63
C THR A 911 -44.25 -35.16 -11.05
N GLU A 912 -42.93 -35.16 -10.75
CA GLU A 912 -42.23 -33.99 -10.19
C GLU A 912 -42.42 -32.72 -11.05
N GLU A 913 -42.44 -32.87 -12.39
CA GLU A 913 -42.69 -31.76 -13.32
C GLU A 913 -44.13 -31.26 -13.22
N GLU A 914 -45.12 -32.15 -13.22
CA GLU A 914 -46.52 -31.76 -13.13
C GLU A 914 -46.85 -31.12 -11.77
N ALA A 915 -46.22 -31.56 -10.68
CA ALA A 915 -46.39 -30.97 -9.36
C ALA A 915 -45.95 -29.49 -9.31
N ALA A 916 -44.87 -29.15 -10.03
CA ALA A 916 -44.38 -27.78 -10.10
C ALA A 916 -45.34 -26.85 -10.86
N PHE A 917 -45.95 -27.33 -11.96
CA PHE A 917 -46.99 -26.57 -12.67
C PHE A 917 -48.31 -26.51 -11.91
N TYR A 918 -48.63 -27.55 -11.13
CA TYR A 918 -49.81 -27.58 -10.26
C TYR A 918 -49.76 -26.50 -9.18
N ASP A 919 -48.63 -26.39 -8.48
CA ASP A 919 -48.43 -25.35 -7.47
C ASP A 919 -48.43 -23.94 -8.07
N ALA A 920 -47.85 -23.78 -9.27
CA ALA A 920 -47.80 -22.52 -9.98
C ALA A 920 -49.20 -21.96 -10.32
N ILE A 921 -50.12 -22.84 -10.69
CA ILE A 921 -51.49 -22.45 -11.00
C ILE A 921 -52.28 -22.18 -9.71
N LYS A 922 -52.02 -22.95 -8.64
CA LYS A 922 -52.72 -22.81 -7.35
C LYS A 922 -52.38 -21.51 -6.60
N GLU A 923 -51.16 -21.00 -6.73
CA GLU A 923 -50.71 -19.77 -6.06
C GLU A 923 -51.29 -18.48 -6.67
N GLY A 924 -51.77 -18.53 -7.92
CA GLY A 924 -52.56 -17.47 -8.55
C GLY A 924 -53.90 -17.27 -7.82
N LYS A 925 -53.87 -16.56 -6.68
CA LYS A 925 -54.94 -16.45 -5.67
C LYS A 925 -56.36 -16.43 -6.26
N GLY A 926 -57.21 -17.32 -5.74
CA GLY A 926 -58.67 -17.30 -5.93
C GLY A 926 -59.21 -18.21 -7.03
N ILE A 927 -58.73 -19.46 -7.08
CA ILE A 927 -59.26 -20.52 -7.94
C ILE A 927 -60.04 -21.49 -7.06
N ILE A 928 -61.34 -21.67 -7.34
CA ILE A 928 -62.17 -22.73 -6.74
C ILE A 928 -62.34 -23.80 -7.81
N MET A 929 -61.29 -24.56 -8.08
CA MET A 929 -61.35 -25.76 -8.93
C MET A 929 -61.12 -26.99 -8.06
N LYS A 930 -61.82 -28.10 -8.33
CA LYS A 930 -61.58 -29.37 -7.63
C LYS A 930 -60.23 -29.93 -8.08
N ASP A 931 -59.45 -30.49 -7.14
CA ASP A 931 -58.08 -31.00 -7.39
C ASP A 931 -57.98 -31.94 -8.62
N LYS A 932 -59.05 -32.69 -8.93
CA LYS A 932 -59.13 -33.59 -10.09
C LYS A 932 -59.12 -32.86 -11.44
N GLU A 933 -59.82 -31.73 -11.56
CA GLU A 933 -59.88 -30.92 -12.80
C GLU A 933 -58.58 -30.14 -13.02
N LEU A 934 -57.96 -29.66 -11.93
CA LEU A 934 -56.67 -29.00 -11.96
C LEU A 934 -55.55 -29.96 -12.38
N LYS A 935 -55.61 -31.22 -11.90
CA LYS A 935 -54.70 -32.29 -12.32
C LYS A 935 -54.73 -32.52 -13.83
N GLU A 936 -55.91 -32.69 -14.42
CA GLU A 936 -56.06 -32.91 -15.87
C GLU A 936 -55.58 -31.70 -16.70
N LEU A 937 -55.82 -30.48 -16.20
CA LEU A 937 -55.34 -29.25 -16.84
C LEU A 937 -53.81 -29.19 -16.88
N VAL A 938 -53.17 -29.47 -15.75
CA VAL A 938 -51.70 -29.47 -15.60
C VAL A 938 -51.05 -30.49 -16.53
N GLN A 939 -51.58 -31.72 -16.58
CA GLN A 939 -51.08 -32.76 -17.49
C GLN A 939 -51.13 -32.31 -18.96
N THR A 940 -52.22 -31.64 -19.34
CA THR A 940 -52.38 -31.12 -20.71
C THR A 940 -51.42 -29.96 -21.00
N ILE A 941 -51.15 -29.09 -20.01
CA ILE A 941 -50.20 -27.98 -20.12
C ILE A 941 -48.77 -28.51 -20.31
N VAL A 942 -48.34 -29.48 -19.49
CA VAL A 942 -47.00 -30.07 -19.57
C VAL A 942 -46.75 -30.71 -20.94
N VAL A 943 -47.72 -31.48 -21.45
CA VAL A 943 -47.64 -32.09 -22.79
C VAL A 943 -47.54 -31.02 -23.90
N THR A 944 -48.31 -29.94 -23.78
CA THR A 944 -48.30 -28.84 -24.76
C THR A 944 -46.96 -28.11 -24.77
N ILE A 945 -46.41 -27.80 -23.58
CA ILE A 945 -45.11 -27.15 -23.45
C ILE A 945 -44.01 -28.05 -24.00
N ARG A 946 -43.96 -29.33 -23.61
CA ARG A 946 -42.96 -30.30 -24.11
C ARG A 946 -42.98 -30.45 -25.63
N ARG A 947 -44.15 -30.43 -26.27
CA ARG A 947 -44.28 -30.52 -27.73
C ARG A 947 -43.70 -29.28 -28.44
N ASP A 948 -43.80 -28.12 -27.82
CA ASP A 948 -43.45 -26.83 -28.45
C ASP A 948 -42.02 -26.36 -28.09
N LEU A 949 -41.29 -27.10 -27.23
CA LEU A 949 -39.89 -26.83 -26.86
C LEU A 949 -38.91 -27.19 -28.01
N ALA A 950 -37.93 -26.33 -28.25
CA ALA A 950 -36.81 -26.56 -29.17
C ALA A 950 -35.48 -26.13 -28.52
N VAL A 951 -34.34 -26.44 -29.16
CA VAL A 951 -33.01 -26.04 -28.68
C VAL A 951 -32.96 -24.52 -28.50
N ASP A 952 -32.47 -24.08 -27.33
CA ASP A 952 -32.28 -22.67 -26.97
C ASP A 952 -33.55 -21.78 -27.07
N TRP A 953 -34.72 -22.35 -26.78
CA TRP A 953 -36.00 -21.64 -26.82
C TRP A 953 -36.08 -20.41 -25.89
N THR A 954 -35.24 -20.35 -24.86
CA THR A 954 -35.11 -19.23 -23.92
C THR A 954 -34.53 -17.97 -24.56
N ASN A 955 -33.90 -18.05 -25.74
CA ASN A 955 -33.40 -16.89 -26.50
C ASN A 955 -34.27 -16.53 -27.72
N SER A 956 -35.19 -17.42 -28.16
CA SER A 956 -36.04 -17.21 -29.34
C SER A 956 -37.40 -16.59 -29.01
N GLU A 957 -37.60 -15.32 -29.36
CA GLU A 957 -38.84 -14.58 -29.12
C GLU A 957 -40.06 -15.17 -29.86
N ILE A 958 -39.83 -15.82 -31.00
CA ILE A 958 -40.84 -16.52 -31.81
C ILE A 958 -41.37 -17.76 -31.07
N ILE A 959 -40.48 -18.55 -30.45
CA ILE A 959 -40.87 -19.77 -29.73
C ILE A 959 -41.57 -19.42 -28.42
N LYS A 960 -41.08 -18.41 -27.69
CA LYS A 960 -41.74 -17.89 -26.48
C LYS A 960 -43.18 -17.42 -26.77
N SER A 961 -43.36 -16.71 -27.87
CA SER A 961 -44.68 -16.21 -28.30
C SER A 961 -45.62 -17.36 -28.67
N ARG A 962 -45.10 -18.42 -29.31
CA ARG A 962 -45.87 -19.63 -29.64
C ARG A 962 -46.33 -20.39 -28.40
N ILE A 963 -45.44 -20.61 -27.43
CA ILE A 963 -45.76 -21.27 -26.15
C ILE A 963 -46.81 -20.46 -25.40
N ARG A 964 -46.65 -19.14 -25.30
CA ARG A 964 -47.66 -18.26 -24.67
C ARG A 964 -49.02 -18.34 -25.38
N ALA A 965 -49.04 -18.30 -26.71
CA ALA A 965 -50.28 -18.38 -27.48
C ALA A 965 -51.02 -19.72 -27.28
N ASN A 966 -50.29 -20.84 -27.25
CA ASN A 966 -50.87 -22.17 -27.06
C ASN A 966 -51.38 -22.37 -25.63
N VAL A 967 -50.63 -21.92 -24.61
CA VAL A 967 -51.09 -21.93 -23.21
C VAL A 967 -52.31 -21.02 -23.04
N THR A 968 -52.34 -19.84 -23.67
CA THR A 968 -53.49 -18.92 -23.65
C THR A 968 -54.74 -19.57 -24.26
N ARG A 969 -54.59 -20.23 -25.41
CA ARG A 969 -55.70 -20.94 -26.08
C ARG A 969 -56.25 -22.07 -25.22
N LEU A 970 -55.36 -22.79 -24.52
CA LEU A 970 -55.75 -23.88 -23.63
C LEU A 970 -56.54 -23.37 -22.41
N LEU A 971 -56.09 -22.27 -21.80
CA LEU A 971 -56.80 -21.61 -20.69
C LEU A 971 -58.15 -21.02 -21.14
N MET A 972 -58.28 -20.57 -22.39
CA MET A 972 -59.55 -20.13 -22.98
C MET A 972 -60.55 -21.28 -23.15
N GLN A 973 -60.10 -22.43 -23.68
CA GLN A 973 -60.96 -23.62 -23.88
C GLN A 973 -61.53 -24.18 -22.57
N LYS A 974 -60.80 -24.01 -21.46
CA LYS A 974 -61.19 -24.47 -20.12
C LYS A 974 -61.92 -23.39 -19.29
N GLN A 975 -62.40 -22.32 -19.93
CA GLN A 975 -63.18 -21.24 -19.31
C GLN A 975 -62.48 -20.54 -18.12
N PHE A 976 -61.15 -20.42 -18.14
CA PHE A 976 -60.41 -19.76 -17.06
C PHE A 976 -60.74 -18.25 -16.98
N PRO A 977 -60.85 -17.61 -15.80
CA PRO A 977 -61.24 -16.19 -15.69
C PRO A 977 -60.30 -15.23 -16.42
N VAL A 978 -60.85 -14.34 -17.26
CA VAL A 978 -60.07 -13.42 -18.13
C VAL A 978 -59.08 -12.57 -17.35
N GLU A 979 -59.50 -12.04 -16.20
CA GLU A 979 -58.72 -11.13 -15.34
C GLU A 979 -57.44 -11.76 -14.76
N LYS A 980 -57.37 -13.10 -14.67
CA LYS A 980 -56.25 -13.82 -14.03
C LYS A 980 -55.39 -14.62 -15.00
N ARG A 981 -55.76 -14.66 -16.30
CA ARG A 981 -55.03 -15.45 -17.32
C ARG A 981 -53.59 -14.97 -17.48
N GLU A 982 -53.35 -13.66 -17.52
CA GLU A 982 -52.01 -13.12 -17.73
C GLU A 982 -51.05 -13.47 -16.58
N THR A 983 -51.52 -13.38 -15.33
CA THR A 983 -50.72 -13.74 -14.14
C THR A 983 -50.35 -15.22 -14.14
N VAL A 984 -51.31 -16.09 -14.44
CA VAL A 984 -51.08 -17.54 -14.49
C VAL A 984 -50.18 -17.94 -15.67
N ILE A 985 -50.34 -17.29 -16.84
CA ILE A 985 -49.44 -17.48 -17.98
C ILE A 985 -48.01 -17.08 -17.62
N HIS A 986 -47.83 -15.97 -16.90
CA HIS A 986 -46.52 -15.52 -16.44
C HIS A 986 -45.88 -16.54 -15.48
N MET A 987 -46.64 -17.06 -14.50
CA MET A 987 -46.16 -18.07 -13.55
C MET A 987 -45.80 -19.40 -14.24
N ILE A 988 -46.63 -19.88 -15.16
CA ILE A 988 -46.35 -21.08 -15.98
C ILE A 988 -45.08 -20.87 -16.82
N PHE A 989 -44.88 -19.66 -17.37
CA PHE A 989 -43.72 -19.35 -18.19
C PHE A 989 -42.42 -19.31 -17.39
N GLU A 990 -42.42 -18.69 -16.21
CA GLU A 990 -41.27 -18.67 -15.29
C GLU A 990 -40.92 -20.10 -14.82
N GLN A 991 -41.92 -20.92 -14.49
CA GLN A 991 -41.71 -22.31 -14.11
C GLN A 991 -41.17 -23.16 -15.29
N ALA A 992 -41.66 -22.94 -16.51
CA ALA A 992 -41.15 -23.59 -17.71
C ALA A 992 -39.70 -23.19 -18.02
N LYS A 993 -39.35 -21.92 -17.83
CA LYS A 993 -37.98 -21.42 -17.99
C LYS A 993 -37.03 -22.06 -16.98
N ALA A 994 -37.46 -22.25 -15.73
CA ALA A 994 -36.65 -22.90 -14.70
C ALA A 994 -36.40 -24.39 -14.99
N LEU A 995 -37.42 -25.12 -15.47
CA LEU A 995 -37.33 -26.56 -15.73
C LEU A 995 -36.63 -26.91 -17.05
N TYR A 996 -36.78 -26.08 -18.10
CA TYR A 996 -36.38 -26.42 -19.46
C TYR A 996 -35.32 -25.48 -20.05
N CYS A 997 -34.59 -24.71 -19.23
CA CYS A 997 -33.53 -23.81 -19.73
C CYS A 997 -32.38 -24.54 -20.44
N GLU A 998 -32.06 -25.77 -20.02
CA GLU A 998 -30.99 -26.61 -20.59
C GLU A 998 -31.54 -27.69 -21.55
N PHE A 999 -32.75 -27.51 -22.07
CA PHE A 999 -33.42 -28.53 -22.89
C PHE A 999 -32.61 -28.89 -24.15
N ASN A 1000 -32.13 -30.14 -24.19
CA ASN A 1000 -31.44 -30.73 -25.34
C ASN A 1000 -32.28 -31.90 -25.90
N PRO A 1001 -32.76 -31.83 -27.16
CA PRO A 1001 -33.60 -32.87 -27.75
C PRO A 1001 -32.89 -34.22 -27.92
N ALA A 1002 -31.57 -34.31 -27.75
CA ALA A 1002 -30.80 -35.55 -27.86
C ALA A 1002 -30.92 -36.51 -26.65
N ILE A 1003 -31.62 -36.15 -25.58
CA ILE A 1003 -31.70 -36.95 -24.33
C ILE A 1003 -32.96 -37.83 -24.27
N ILE A 1004 -33.85 -37.77 -25.27
CA ILE A 1004 -35.02 -38.64 -25.35
C ILE A 1004 -34.94 -39.49 -26.62
N GLN A 1005 -34.11 -40.53 -26.56
CA GLN A 1005 -34.25 -41.77 -27.33
C GLN A 1005 -34.07 -42.96 -26.40
#